data_AF-A0A1Q9EVA7-F1
#
_entry.id   AF-A0A1Q9EVA7-F1
#
_cell.length_a   1.000
_cell.length_b   1.000
_cell.length_c   1.000
_cell.angle_alpha   90.00
_cell.angle_beta   90.00
_cell.angle_gamma   90.00
#
_symmetry.space_group_name_H-M   'P 1'
#
loop_
_entity.id
_entity.type
_entity.pdbx_description
1 polymer ?
#
loop_
_entity_poly.entity_id
_entity_poly.type
_entity_poly.pdbx_seq_one_letter_code
_entity_poly.pdbx_strand_id
1 'polypeptide(L)'
;MSPRLGTNSTREERFSGTAAEPAATEVAPMEAEDYADFGFSLTHCPTSFSGNLAEMDGAVAELVSKIQVYVYPRRIRVKEFFNDFDPLKHGRCTIINFARAVNMLGMSALSEEEVDDLAEHFTEHGAHVAPPAVVNYIKFCEAIDQVYLVGSPDEHHMSCSPSTTQLMSFKPSSPEEEEKFMHALHRLAALCKARGLLFKQVFFDIDRAPVASPARTSPFMGGKVTREQFIKRFPFKKEFPLEDVEILANNYMTDKGDVHYMAMHNDISEVSSHEPPPVPRSDLVLKPDESEWSQGLYSIVDKLRAKVVEKRVRIKEYFQDFDHLKKGFCKASQVKTVLTICDLGKTVTAADYEELLHRYEREDGMFCYGDFCADVDREFATPNLEKDPLAQTSMPDSTSTMVARRNKVVLTQERLKQWEWLESKIRSKVQRHRINLLPSFKDMDRSNCQHITKNQFHRVMQSMGFDLSEDDVNLLGNVYCDLGDHIIFNYVDFLKSVDVPSEDVELAVAQLQAPYKGDEISHYFDSRGKVIPADSRMGVPVEPTEEEEEAEEERFYETAMAEPAQKKARTSRTFLFSSESVNEGHPDKICDQVSDAVLDACLQADPKSKVACETATKDNMVMVAGEITTGAKLDYDKVVRGVVAQIGFDSFVDDLSSVDSKGLSHKTCEVLVRINKQSPDIAGGVHVGKDEMDVGAGDQGIMFGYASDETSDCMPLTHSMATRLGKTLTEVRKSGECWWLRPDGKTQVTIEYMQHPDGSVEPKKIHTVVISTQHAEPSKAKRTQECAGYTGAEMVAPSMEQMNKEIEEKVIKRTLQSIKLKSGQPAISLYGSHTHLHINPSGKFIIGGPQGDAGLTGRKIIIDTYGGWGAHGGGAFSGKDPTKVDRSAAYICRQMAKSVVNSGLSARCLVQLSYAIGVAKPLSLFVETYGSEKGSLDVDAITKVLKIEFDCRPGAIAQSLALREPKYQETAAYCHFGREPCTKGGIKFFEWENPKDLSKYKAMSTQQVDAALKGSTYLTKWVD
;
A
#
# COMPACT_ATOMS: atom_id res chain seq x y z
N MET A 1 55.18 -47.73 -54.95
CA MET A 1 55.73 -46.55 -55.65
C MET A 1 56.17 -45.56 -54.58
N SER A 2 57.47 -45.27 -54.56
CA SER A 2 58.26 -44.46 -53.60
C SER A 2 58.00 -42.94 -53.76
N PRO A 3 58.52 -42.03 -52.89
CA PRO A 3 59.55 -42.19 -51.83
C PRO A 3 59.07 -41.81 -50.41
N ARG A 4 59.58 -42.41 -49.31
CA ARG A 4 60.93 -42.30 -48.70
C ARG A 4 61.24 -40.83 -48.31
N LEU A 5 61.61 -40.49 -47.08
CA LEU A 5 62.59 -41.03 -46.12
C LEU A 5 62.02 -40.85 -44.68
N GLY A 6 62.20 -41.76 -43.70
CA GLY A 6 63.44 -42.39 -43.25
C GLY A 6 64.23 -41.37 -42.40
N THR A 7 64.64 -41.59 -41.16
CA THR A 7 64.97 -42.80 -40.39
C THR A 7 65.26 -42.37 -38.95
N ASN A 8 64.65 -43.04 -37.96
CA ASN A 8 65.25 -44.00 -37.01
C ASN A 8 66.40 -43.50 -36.12
N SER A 9 66.21 -43.70 -34.82
CA SER A 9 67.12 -44.45 -33.94
C SER A 9 66.48 -44.49 -32.53
N THR A 10 65.86 -45.60 -32.09
CA THR A 10 66.47 -46.65 -31.22
C THR A 10 66.98 -46.09 -29.89
N ARG A 11 66.71 -46.64 -28.70
CA ARG A 11 66.51 -48.02 -28.23
C ARG A 11 66.12 -47.92 -26.74
N GLU A 12 65.26 -48.80 -26.20
CA GLU A 12 65.59 -49.85 -25.19
C GLU A 12 66.44 -49.32 -24.01
N GLU A 13 66.10 -49.46 -22.73
CA GLU A 13 65.69 -50.70 -22.06
C GLU A 13 65.27 -50.43 -20.58
N ARG A 14 64.35 -51.29 -20.10
CA ARG A 14 64.10 -51.81 -18.73
C ARG A 14 64.88 -51.20 -17.54
N PHE A 15 64.21 -50.91 -16.43
CA PHE A 15 64.08 -51.81 -15.27
C PHE A 15 63.20 -51.22 -14.15
N SER A 16 62.57 -52.14 -13.44
CA SER A 16 61.69 -52.01 -12.27
C SER A 16 62.31 -51.32 -11.06
N GLY A 17 61.49 -50.55 -10.34
CA GLY A 17 61.77 -50.11 -8.97
C GLY A 17 60.56 -49.42 -8.36
N THR A 18 59.90 -50.09 -7.42
CA THR A 18 58.88 -49.55 -6.51
C THR A 18 59.39 -48.33 -5.74
N ALA A 19 58.66 -47.21 -5.73
CA ALA A 19 58.34 -46.38 -4.57
C ALA A 19 57.81 -44.98 -4.97
N ALA A 20 56.86 -44.51 -4.16
CA ALA A 20 56.55 -43.12 -3.81
C ALA A 20 55.85 -42.22 -4.85
N GLU A 21 54.71 -41.69 -4.38
CA GLU A 21 54.04 -40.46 -4.84
C GLU A 21 55.04 -39.31 -5.04
N PRO A 22 54.91 -38.48 -6.10
CA PRO A 22 55.46 -37.15 -6.11
C PRO A 22 54.37 -36.12 -5.80
N ALA A 23 54.68 -35.30 -4.81
CA ALA A 23 53.94 -34.12 -4.40
C ALA A 23 53.54 -33.25 -5.59
N ALA A 24 52.26 -32.88 -5.65
CA ALA A 24 51.82 -31.75 -6.44
C ALA A 24 52.49 -30.49 -5.89
N THR A 25 53.30 -29.85 -6.72
CA THR A 25 53.78 -28.49 -6.51
C THR A 25 52.58 -27.56 -6.34
N GLU A 26 52.34 -27.16 -5.09
CA GLU A 26 51.49 -26.02 -4.76
C GLU A 26 52.01 -24.80 -5.54
N VAL A 27 51.15 -24.26 -6.39
CA VAL A 27 51.31 -22.89 -6.87
C VAL A 27 51.11 -22.01 -5.64
N ALA A 28 52.19 -21.37 -5.19
CA ALA A 28 52.15 -20.50 -4.03
C ALA A 28 51.07 -19.42 -4.23
N PRO A 29 50.14 -19.23 -3.29
CA PRO A 29 49.15 -18.15 -3.38
C PRO A 29 49.88 -16.80 -3.29
N MET A 30 49.44 -15.83 -4.10
CA MET A 30 49.89 -14.44 -4.00
C MET A 30 49.79 -13.96 -2.55
N GLU A 31 50.89 -13.38 -2.05
CA GLU A 31 50.99 -12.80 -0.72
C GLU A 31 49.98 -11.64 -0.56
N ALA A 32 49.48 -11.46 0.66
CA ALA A 32 48.38 -10.55 0.99
C ALA A 32 48.66 -9.04 0.73
N GLU A 33 49.87 -8.69 0.29
CA GLU A 33 50.29 -7.32 0.02
C GLU A 33 49.86 -6.81 -1.37
N ASP A 34 49.55 -7.70 -2.33
CA ASP A 34 49.08 -7.29 -3.67
C ASP A 34 47.58 -6.93 -3.71
N TYR A 35 46.82 -7.22 -2.64
CA TYR A 35 45.39 -6.89 -2.53
C TYR A 35 45.11 -5.51 -1.91
N ALA A 36 46.17 -4.78 -1.53
CA ALA A 36 46.06 -3.49 -0.84
C ALA A 36 45.61 -2.33 -1.75
N ASP A 37 45.72 -2.46 -3.07
CA ASP A 37 45.36 -1.40 -4.03
C ASP A 37 43.84 -1.18 -4.18
N PHE A 38 42.99 -2.00 -3.55
CA PHE A 38 41.52 -1.91 -3.65
C PHE A 38 40.78 -1.58 -2.34
N GLY A 39 41.50 -1.31 -1.24
CA GLY A 39 40.94 -0.57 -0.09
C GLY A 39 39.82 -1.22 0.74
N PHE A 40 39.84 -2.54 0.98
CA PHE A 40 38.89 -3.22 1.88
C PHE A 40 39.59 -4.02 3.01
N SER A 41 38.98 -4.03 4.22
CA SER A 41 39.38 -4.88 5.36
C SER A 41 38.66 -6.24 5.30
N LEU A 42 39.45 -7.31 5.18
CA LEU A 42 39.00 -8.70 5.10
C LEU A 42 38.78 -9.28 6.51
N THR A 43 37.52 -9.58 6.86
CA THR A 43 37.23 -10.52 7.97
C THR A 43 36.35 -11.70 7.60
N HIS A 44 35.73 -11.73 6.41
CA HIS A 44 34.83 -12.81 6.01
C HIS A 44 34.87 -13.07 4.49
N CYS A 45 36.02 -13.50 3.95
CA CYS A 45 36.10 -14.05 2.60
C CYS A 45 36.47 -15.54 2.70
N PRO A 46 35.75 -16.47 2.04
CA PRO A 46 36.15 -17.87 1.98
C PRO A 46 37.47 -17.98 1.21
N THR A 47 38.46 -18.66 1.77
CA THR A 47 39.84 -18.73 1.23
C THR A 47 40.02 -19.67 0.04
N SER A 48 38.95 -20.24 -0.54
CA SER A 48 39.04 -21.03 -1.79
C SER A 48 37.64 -21.30 -2.37
N PHE A 49 37.41 -20.87 -3.62
CA PHE A 49 36.20 -21.23 -4.39
C PHE A 49 36.54 -22.40 -5.33
N SER A 50 36.23 -23.63 -4.92
CA SER A 50 36.48 -24.83 -5.74
C SER A 50 35.17 -25.43 -6.23
N GLY A 51 34.71 -24.97 -7.39
CA GLY A 51 33.62 -25.55 -8.18
C GLY A 51 33.75 -25.12 -9.64
N ASN A 52 33.79 -26.07 -10.58
CA ASN A 52 33.97 -25.95 -12.05
C ASN A 52 35.14 -25.15 -12.64
N LEU A 53 35.90 -24.37 -11.86
CA LEU A 53 37.09 -23.65 -12.36
C LEU A 53 38.24 -24.58 -12.79
N ALA A 54 38.23 -25.85 -12.36
CA ALA A 54 39.29 -26.83 -12.65
C ALA A 54 39.32 -27.31 -14.12
N GLU A 55 38.26 -27.08 -14.90
CA GLU A 55 38.17 -27.49 -16.32
C GLU A 55 38.38 -26.32 -17.30
N MET A 56 38.60 -25.09 -16.80
CA MET A 56 38.76 -23.88 -17.61
C MET A 56 40.26 -23.57 -17.85
N ASP A 57 40.58 -22.89 -18.95
CA ASP A 57 41.95 -22.40 -19.19
C ASP A 57 42.40 -21.48 -18.05
N GLY A 58 43.67 -21.57 -17.62
CA GLY A 58 44.18 -20.92 -16.42
C GLY A 58 43.98 -19.40 -16.42
N ALA A 59 44.14 -18.77 -17.59
CA ALA A 59 43.89 -17.34 -17.75
C ALA A 59 42.38 -17.00 -17.63
N VAL A 60 41.51 -17.80 -18.24
CA VAL A 60 40.04 -17.57 -18.21
C VAL A 60 39.47 -17.87 -16.83
N ALA A 61 39.98 -18.89 -16.12
CA ALA A 61 39.60 -19.21 -14.75
C ALA A 61 39.94 -18.06 -13.79
N GLU A 62 41.10 -17.44 -13.97
CA GLU A 62 41.51 -16.26 -13.21
C GLU A 62 40.58 -15.06 -13.48
N LEU A 63 40.20 -14.84 -14.74
CA LEU A 63 39.24 -13.80 -15.13
C LEU A 63 37.84 -14.05 -14.55
N VAL A 64 37.33 -15.28 -14.58
CA VAL A 64 36.04 -15.63 -13.97
C VAL A 64 36.09 -15.46 -12.46
N SER A 65 37.19 -15.87 -11.79
CA SER A 65 37.38 -15.67 -10.35
C SER A 65 37.42 -14.19 -9.98
N LYS A 66 38.12 -13.36 -10.77
CA LYS A 66 38.17 -11.89 -10.63
C LYS A 66 36.77 -11.27 -10.73
N ILE A 67 35.94 -11.76 -11.66
CA ILE A 67 34.54 -11.33 -11.79
C ILE A 67 33.70 -11.83 -10.60
N GLN A 68 33.85 -13.09 -10.20
CA GLN A 68 33.17 -13.71 -9.05
C GLN A 68 33.41 -12.94 -7.73
N VAL A 69 34.65 -12.57 -7.44
CA VAL A 69 35.04 -11.75 -6.28
C VAL A 69 34.43 -10.35 -6.37
N TYR A 70 34.30 -9.80 -7.58
CA TYR A 70 33.66 -8.51 -7.78
C TYR A 70 32.13 -8.58 -7.56
N VAL A 71 31.46 -9.62 -8.08
CA VAL A 71 30.00 -9.73 -8.04
C VAL A 71 29.44 -10.21 -6.71
N TYR A 72 30.10 -11.16 -6.02
CA TYR A 72 29.59 -11.81 -4.81
C TYR A 72 29.23 -10.85 -3.66
N PRO A 73 30.15 -9.97 -3.19
CA PRO A 73 29.82 -9.01 -2.13
C PRO A 73 28.84 -7.92 -2.60
N ARG A 74 28.76 -7.67 -3.91
CA ARG A 74 27.86 -6.68 -4.51
C ARG A 74 26.47 -7.24 -4.85
N ARG A 75 26.26 -8.55 -4.67
CA ARG A 75 25.01 -9.27 -5.02
C ARG A 75 24.54 -8.98 -6.44
N ILE A 76 25.47 -8.83 -7.39
CA ILE A 76 25.17 -8.51 -8.79
C ILE A 76 24.71 -9.79 -9.51
N ARG A 77 23.55 -9.72 -10.17
CA ARG A 77 23.03 -10.76 -11.07
C ARG A 77 23.49 -10.49 -12.50
N VAL A 78 24.56 -11.14 -12.92
CA VAL A 78 25.22 -10.86 -14.22
C VAL A 78 24.27 -11.06 -15.41
N LYS A 79 23.33 -12.01 -15.30
CA LYS A 79 22.33 -12.31 -16.34
C LYS A 79 21.46 -11.11 -16.73
N GLU A 80 21.22 -10.16 -15.82
CA GLU A 80 20.34 -9.02 -16.10
C GLU A 80 20.89 -8.06 -17.16
N PHE A 81 22.21 -7.95 -17.26
CA PHE A 81 22.91 -7.07 -18.22
C PHE A 81 22.83 -7.58 -19.66
N PHE A 82 22.42 -8.83 -19.86
CA PHE A 82 22.28 -9.45 -21.17
C PHE A 82 20.85 -9.37 -21.74
N ASN A 83 19.85 -8.97 -20.93
CA ASN A 83 18.45 -8.94 -21.34
C ASN A 83 18.18 -7.98 -22.51
N ASP A 84 18.83 -6.82 -22.53
CA ASP A 84 18.68 -5.83 -23.60
C ASP A 84 19.32 -6.28 -24.93
N PHE A 85 20.26 -7.23 -24.85
CA PHE A 85 21.02 -7.74 -25.99
C PHE A 85 20.50 -9.09 -26.54
N ASP A 86 19.51 -9.69 -25.86
CA ASP A 86 18.81 -10.89 -26.30
C ASP A 86 17.29 -10.77 -26.03
N PRO A 87 16.56 -9.92 -26.80
CA PRO A 87 15.14 -9.65 -26.57
C PRO A 87 14.25 -10.90 -26.69
N LEU A 88 14.74 -11.92 -27.39
CA LEU A 88 14.03 -13.16 -27.66
C LEU A 88 14.44 -14.30 -26.69
N LYS A 89 15.34 -14.04 -25.74
CA LYS A 89 15.78 -14.94 -24.65
C LYS A 89 16.34 -16.28 -25.12
N HIS A 90 17.09 -16.30 -26.21
CA HIS A 90 17.70 -17.52 -26.75
C HIS A 90 19.03 -17.90 -26.06
N GLY A 91 19.53 -17.09 -25.13
CA GLY A 91 20.74 -17.36 -24.34
C GLY A 91 22.05 -17.07 -25.05
N ARG A 92 22.00 -16.32 -26.16
CA ARG A 92 23.14 -16.05 -27.03
C ARG A 92 23.21 -14.58 -27.42
N CYS A 93 24.41 -14.04 -27.55
CA CYS A 93 24.63 -12.66 -28.01
C CYS A 93 25.86 -12.57 -28.91
N THR A 94 25.96 -11.50 -29.71
CA THR A 94 27.16 -11.25 -30.52
C THR A 94 28.33 -10.85 -29.63
N ILE A 95 29.57 -11.08 -30.06
CA ILE A 95 30.79 -10.71 -29.31
C ILE A 95 30.77 -9.22 -28.90
N ILE A 96 30.36 -8.34 -29.80
CA ILE A 96 30.24 -6.89 -29.54
C ILE A 96 29.22 -6.60 -28.43
N ASN A 97 28.09 -7.31 -28.42
CA ASN A 97 27.08 -7.14 -27.39
C ASN A 97 27.49 -7.78 -26.07
N PHE A 98 28.24 -8.89 -26.11
CA PHE A 98 28.84 -9.51 -24.94
C PHE A 98 29.83 -8.55 -24.26
N ALA A 99 30.75 -7.96 -25.03
CA ALA A 99 31.71 -6.98 -24.53
C ALA A 99 31.00 -5.75 -23.93
N ARG A 100 29.92 -5.27 -24.57
CA ARG A 100 29.09 -4.17 -24.01
C ARG A 100 28.44 -4.57 -22.69
N ALA A 101 27.83 -5.75 -22.60
CA ALA A 101 27.19 -6.23 -21.39
C ALA A 101 28.19 -6.43 -20.23
N VAL A 102 29.38 -6.98 -20.52
CA VAL A 102 30.47 -7.13 -19.53
C VAL A 102 31.01 -5.77 -19.09
N ASN A 103 31.19 -4.82 -20.01
CA ASN A 103 31.59 -3.44 -19.66
C ASN A 103 30.54 -2.71 -18.82
N MET A 104 29.25 -3.04 -19.00
CA MET A 104 28.17 -2.51 -18.16
C MET A 104 28.19 -3.04 -16.71
N LEU A 105 28.95 -4.10 -16.40
CA LEU A 105 29.20 -4.53 -15.01
C LEU A 105 30.03 -3.51 -14.21
N GLY A 106 30.68 -2.56 -14.90
CA GLY A 106 31.42 -1.46 -14.30
C GLY A 106 32.73 -1.88 -13.65
N MET A 107 33.29 -3.04 -14.04
CA MET A 107 34.63 -3.46 -13.63
C MET A 107 35.67 -2.66 -14.40
N SER A 108 36.30 -1.67 -13.78
CA SER A 108 37.37 -0.86 -14.39
C SER A 108 38.71 -1.58 -14.56
N ALA A 109 38.74 -2.89 -14.31
CA ALA A 109 39.94 -3.71 -14.18
C ALA A 109 40.05 -4.83 -15.23
N LEU A 110 39.15 -4.87 -16.24
CA LEU A 110 39.26 -5.78 -17.38
C LEU A 110 39.67 -5.01 -18.63
N SER A 111 40.72 -5.45 -19.31
CA SER A 111 41.17 -4.89 -20.58
C SER A 111 40.28 -5.37 -21.74
N GLU A 112 40.32 -4.68 -22.89
CA GLU A 112 39.57 -5.12 -24.08
C GLU A 112 40.01 -6.53 -24.53
N GLU A 113 41.30 -6.87 -24.37
CA GLU A 113 41.88 -8.18 -24.70
C GLU A 113 41.34 -9.28 -23.77
N GLU A 114 41.21 -9.01 -22.47
CA GLU A 114 40.65 -9.97 -21.49
C GLU A 114 39.14 -10.23 -21.72
N VAL A 115 38.40 -9.23 -22.20
CA VAL A 115 36.98 -9.36 -22.55
C VAL A 115 36.79 -10.16 -23.84
N ASP A 116 37.70 -10.00 -24.80
CA ASP A 116 37.72 -10.79 -26.03
C ASP A 116 38.07 -12.26 -25.74
N ASP A 117 39.02 -12.53 -24.85
CA ASP A 117 39.37 -13.90 -24.40
C ASP A 117 38.18 -14.60 -23.72
N LEU A 118 37.42 -13.88 -22.87
CA LEU A 118 36.18 -14.38 -22.27
C LEU A 118 35.12 -14.65 -23.35
N ALA A 119 34.95 -13.74 -24.31
CA ALA A 119 33.98 -13.91 -25.39
C ALA A 119 34.33 -15.13 -26.27
N GLU A 120 35.61 -15.35 -26.57
CA GLU A 120 36.08 -16.50 -27.33
C GLU A 120 35.85 -17.81 -26.57
N HIS A 121 36.18 -17.86 -25.28
CA HIS A 121 35.99 -19.06 -24.45
C HIS A 121 34.53 -19.52 -24.35
N PHE A 122 33.58 -18.58 -24.23
CA PHE A 122 32.15 -18.88 -24.16
C PHE A 122 31.46 -18.91 -25.52
N THR A 123 32.20 -18.80 -26.63
CA THR A 123 31.68 -18.98 -27.98
C THR A 123 31.58 -20.47 -28.33
N GLU A 124 30.39 -20.92 -28.76
CA GLU A 124 30.18 -22.32 -29.14
C GLU A 124 30.60 -22.57 -30.60
N HIS A 125 31.57 -23.46 -30.81
CA HIS A 125 31.96 -23.94 -32.15
C HIS A 125 31.40 -25.34 -32.42
N GLY A 126 30.71 -25.53 -33.55
CA GLY A 126 30.20 -26.85 -33.94
C GLY A 126 29.65 -26.90 -35.36
N ALA A 127 29.58 -28.10 -35.94
CA ALA A 127 29.08 -28.34 -37.31
C ALA A 127 27.62 -27.89 -37.55
N HIS A 128 26.89 -27.57 -36.47
CA HIS A 128 25.49 -27.14 -36.48
C HIS A 128 25.30 -25.64 -36.13
N VAL A 129 26.39 -24.87 -35.97
CA VAL A 129 26.32 -23.42 -35.67
C VAL A 129 26.71 -22.65 -36.94
N ALA A 130 25.74 -22.00 -37.58
CA ALA A 130 25.97 -21.20 -38.78
C ALA A 130 26.55 -19.82 -38.40
N PRO A 131 27.51 -19.25 -39.17
CA PRO A 131 28.07 -17.93 -38.88
C PRO A 131 27.01 -16.82 -38.92
N PRO A 132 27.10 -15.79 -38.05
CA PRO A 132 28.22 -15.48 -37.15
C PRO A 132 28.19 -16.28 -35.83
N ALA A 133 29.37 -16.61 -35.31
CA ALA A 133 29.51 -17.25 -34.01
C ALA A 133 28.98 -16.32 -32.90
N VAL A 134 28.22 -16.87 -31.96
CA VAL A 134 27.53 -16.12 -30.89
C VAL A 134 27.90 -16.68 -29.53
N VAL A 135 28.23 -15.79 -28.61
CA VAL A 135 28.68 -16.09 -27.25
C VAL A 135 27.49 -16.62 -26.44
N ASN A 136 27.65 -17.79 -25.80
CA ASN A 136 26.67 -18.35 -24.88
C ASN A 136 26.82 -17.69 -23.51
N TYR A 137 26.18 -16.53 -23.34
CA TYR A 137 26.27 -15.76 -22.10
C TYR A 137 25.60 -16.45 -20.91
N ILE A 138 24.72 -17.44 -21.13
CA ILE A 138 24.11 -18.22 -20.04
C ILE A 138 25.19 -19.04 -19.33
N LYS A 139 26.04 -19.75 -20.06
CA LYS A 139 27.15 -20.52 -19.48
C LYS A 139 28.14 -19.62 -18.72
N PHE A 140 28.41 -18.44 -19.26
CA PHE A 140 29.21 -17.42 -18.57
C PHE A 140 28.56 -16.95 -17.26
N CYS A 141 27.27 -16.65 -17.27
CA CYS A 141 26.53 -16.24 -16.07
C CYS A 141 26.45 -17.36 -15.03
N GLU A 142 26.25 -18.61 -15.46
CA GLU A 142 26.23 -19.78 -14.58
C GLU A 142 27.58 -19.98 -13.90
N ALA A 143 28.69 -19.87 -14.63
CA ALA A 143 30.03 -19.95 -14.08
C ALA A 143 30.26 -18.88 -13.00
N ILE A 144 29.79 -17.65 -13.22
CA ILE A 144 29.92 -16.57 -12.25
C ILE A 144 28.98 -16.76 -11.05
N ASP A 145 27.73 -17.17 -11.25
CA ASP A 145 26.72 -17.27 -10.20
C ASP A 145 26.97 -18.44 -9.22
N GLN A 146 27.94 -19.33 -9.50
CA GLN A 146 28.34 -20.42 -8.58
C GLN A 146 28.77 -19.93 -7.20
N VAL A 147 29.29 -18.71 -7.07
CA VAL A 147 29.61 -18.10 -5.76
C VAL A 147 28.39 -17.95 -4.85
N TYR A 148 27.18 -17.93 -5.40
CA TYR A 148 25.94 -17.88 -4.62
C TYR A 148 25.39 -19.27 -4.28
N LEU A 149 26.04 -20.36 -4.71
CA LEU A 149 25.51 -21.72 -4.70
C LEU A 149 26.28 -22.71 -3.79
N VAL A 150 27.27 -22.27 -2.99
CA VAL A 150 27.93 -23.07 -1.94
C VAL A 150 27.38 -22.62 -0.57
N GLY A 151 26.74 -23.39 0.31
CA GLY A 151 26.38 -24.80 0.46
C GLY A 151 26.30 -25.08 1.98
N SER A 152 25.15 -25.52 2.52
CA SER A 152 25.16 -26.30 3.79
C SER A 152 25.73 -27.69 3.48
N PRO A 153 26.28 -28.53 4.39
CA PRO A 153 26.30 -28.51 5.87
C PRO A 153 27.69 -28.81 6.50
N ASP A 154 27.94 -28.41 7.76
CA ASP A 154 28.75 -29.23 8.68
C ASP A 154 28.53 -28.82 10.15
N GLU A 155 28.20 -29.82 10.97
CA GLU A 155 28.06 -29.75 12.41
C GLU A 155 29.44 -29.56 13.06
N HIS A 156 29.76 -28.35 13.51
CA HIS A 156 30.71 -28.15 14.61
C HIS A 156 30.05 -27.35 15.73
N HIS A 157 29.81 -28.04 16.83
CA HIS A 157 29.47 -27.46 18.12
C HIS A 157 30.43 -26.32 18.49
N MET A 158 29.95 -25.08 18.41
CA MET A 158 30.47 -23.99 19.22
C MET A 158 29.50 -23.80 20.38
N SER A 159 29.87 -24.34 21.53
CA SER A 159 29.25 -24.01 22.80
C SER A 159 29.38 -22.51 23.05
N CYS A 160 28.28 -21.78 22.96
CA CYS A 160 28.18 -20.47 23.61
C CYS A 160 26.98 -20.51 24.55
N SER A 161 27.29 -20.63 25.84
CA SER A 161 26.37 -20.37 26.95
C SER A 161 25.76 -18.97 26.83
N PRO A 162 24.57 -18.72 27.43
CA PRO A 162 23.71 -17.60 27.07
C PRO A 162 24.34 -16.26 27.46
N SER A 163 24.85 -15.53 26.47
CA SER A 163 25.07 -14.10 26.62
C SER A 163 23.80 -13.38 26.20
N THR A 164 23.02 -13.01 27.22
CA THR A 164 22.13 -11.86 27.32
C THR A 164 22.12 -10.97 26.07
N THR A 165 20.93 -10.68 25.54
CA THR A 165 20.70 -9.43 24.81
C THR A 165 21.01 -8.28 25.76
N GLN A 166 22.28 -7.91 25.85
CA GLN A 166 22.65 -6.63 26.40
C GLN A 166 21.98 -5.62 25.49
N LEU A 167 21.02 -4.87 26.07
CA LEU A 167 20.86 -3.47 25.75
C LEU A 167 22.22 -2.93 25.32
N MET A 168 22.27 -2.31 24.13
CA MET A 168 23.38 -1.43 23.75
C MET A 168 23.89 -0.78 25.03
N SER A 169 25.12 -1.12 25.41
CA SER A 169 25.68 -0.69 26.68
C SER A 169 25.79 0.82 26.63
N PHE A 170 24.73 1.52 27.05
CA PHE A 170 24.83 2.86 27.53
C PHE A 170 25.92 2.81 28.59
N LYS A 171 27.03 3.51 28.36
CA LYS A 171 27.82 3.96 29.50
C LYS A 171 26.79 4.63 30.43
N PRO A 172 26.67 4.22 31.70
CA PRO A 172 25.73 4.85 32.60
C PRO A 172 26.13 6.32 32.71
N SER A 173 25.39 7.16 32.00
CA SER A 173 25.45 8.61 32.09
C SER A 173 24.91 8.97 33.47
N SER A 174 25.55 9.91 34.15
CA SER A 174 24.95 10.46 35.37
C SER A 174 23.57 11.06 35.05
N PRO A 175 22.61 11.09 36.00
CA PRO A 175 21.31 11.74 35.78
C PRO A 175 21.42 13.19 35.28
N GLU A 176 22.50 13.88 35.69
CA GLU A 176 22.83 15.23 35.25
C GLU A 176 23.28 15.30 33.78
N GLU A 177 23.92 14.26 33.25
CA GLU A 177 24.33 14.17 31.83
C GLU A 177 23.14 13.83 30.93
N GLU A 178 22.20 13.01 31.41
CA GLU A 178 20.98 12.64 30.68
C GLU A 178 20.00 13.84 30.59
N GLU A 179 19.88 14.63 31.66
CA GLU A 179 19.09 15.87 31.66
C GLU A 179 19.69 16.92 30.69
N LYS A 180 21.02 17.09 30.68
CA LYS A 180 21.72 17.97 29.73
C LYS A 180 21.55 17.52 28.28
N PHE A 181 21.60 16.21 28.02
CA PHE A 181 21.36 15.65 26.69
C PHE A 181 19.93 15.92 26.21
N MET A 182 18.92 15.65 27.05
CA MET A 182 17.52 15.90 26.71
C MET A 182 17.24 17.39 26.48
N HIS A 183 17.83 18.27 27.29
CA HIS A 183 17.74 19.71 27.11
C HIS A 183 18.38 20.16 25.78
N ALA A 184 19.56 19.62 25.43
CA ALA A 184 20.20 19.88 24.15
C ALA A 184 19.37 19.35 22.96
N LEU A 185 18.77 18.16 23.07
CA LEU A 185 17.94 17.58 22.02
C LEU A 185 16.64 18.38 21.79
N HIS A 186 15.97 18.81 22.87
CA HIS A 186 14.76 19.65 22.80
C HIS A 186 15.03 21.01 22.19
N ARG A 187 16.15 21.65 22.57
CA ARG A 187 16.55 22.93 22.01
C ARG A 187 16.93 22.81 20.54
N LEU A 188 17.56 21.70 20.14
CA LEU A 188 17.86 21.40 18.75
C LEU A 188 16.57 21.20 17.94
N ALA A 189 15.60 20.45 18.47
CA ALA A 189 14.32 20.23 17.83
C ALA A 189 13.51 21.53 17.65
N ALA A 190 13.47 22.39 18.67
CA ALA A 190 12.83 23.69 18.59
C ALA A 190 13.46 24.58 17.51
N LEU A 191 14.80 24.61 17.39
CA LEU A 191 15.50 25.38 16.34
C LEU A 191 15.26 24.81 14.94
N CYS A 192 15.27 23.47 14.78
CA CYS A 192 14.92 22.82 13.52
C CYS A 192 13.49 23.16 13.08
N LYS A 193 12.52 23.09 14.01
CA LYS A 193 11.10 23.41 13.76
C LYS A 193 10.92 24.89 13.43
N ALA A 194 11.48 25.80 14.23
CA ALA A 194 11.36 27.24 14.02
C ALA A 194 11.98 27.71 12.70
N ARG A 195 13.02 27.03 12.21
CA ARG A 195 13.73 27.37 10.97
C ARG A 195 13.29 26.56 9.76
N GLY A 196 12.28 25.69 9.91
CA GLY A 196 11.82 24.78 8.86
C GLY A 196 12.94 23.89 8.30
N LEU A 197 13.97 23.61 9.11
CA LEU A 197 15.16 22.91 8.69
C LEU A 197 15.00 21.41 8.99
N LEU A 198 14.97 20.59 7.93
CA LEU A 198 15.02 19.15 8.07
C LEU A 198 16.44 18.74 8.45
N PHE A 199 16.65 18.40 9.74
CA PHE A 199 17.99 18.17 10.29
C PHE A 199 18.83 17.19 9.47
N LYS A 200 18.20 16.13 8.95
CA LYS A 200 18.87 15.16 8.08
C LYS A 200 19.56 15.83 6.87
N GLN A 201 18.91 16.79 6.20
CA GLN A 201 19.38 17.43 4.96
C GLN A 201 20.73 18.12 5.09
N VAL A 202 21.13 18.50 6.30
CA VAL A 202 22.42 19.16 6.60
C VAL A 202 23.61 18.26 6.30
N PHE A 203 23.42 16.95 6.40
CA PHE A 203 24.47 15.96 6.25
C PHE A 203 24.33 15.12 4.97
N PHE A 204 23.25 15.29 4.18
CA PHE A 204 23.02 14.53 2.94
C PHE A 204 24.13 14.72 1.90
N ASP A 205 24.70 15.93 1.77
CA ASP A 205 25.71 16.20 0.74
C ASP A 205 27.05 15.52 1.02
N ILE A 206 27.32 15.24 2.30
CA ILE A 206 28.54 14.62 2.82
C ILE A 206 28.36 13.18 3.28
N ASP A 207 27.12 12.69 3.42
CA ASP A 207 26.78 11.28 3.64
C ASP A 207 26.93 10.50 2.33
N ARG A 208 28.18 10.40 1.88
CA ARG A 208 28.59 9.61 0.72
C ARG A 208 29.31 8.38 1.23
N ALA A 209 28.64 7.24 1.19
CA ALA A 209 29.34 5.96 1.24
C ALA A 209 30.42 5.95 0.13
N PRO A 210 31.65 5.49 0.40
CA PRO A 210 32.63 5.38 -0.64
C PRO A 210 32.15 4.29 -1.62
N VAL A 211 31.91 4.73 -2.87
CA VAL A 211 31.62 3.95 -4.08
C VAL A 211 30.12 3.78 -4.42
N ALA A 212 29.71 4.43 -5.54
CA ALA A 212 28.41 4.31 -6.18
C ALA A 212 28.32 3.01 -7.01
N SER A 213 27.21 2.27 -6.87
CA SER A 213 26.89 1.08 -7.69
C SER A 213 26.13 1.50 -8.97
N PRO A 214 26.47 0.98 -10.17
CA PRO A 214 25.80 1.36 -11.42
C PRO A 214 24.36 0.81 -11.57
N ALA A 215 23.91 -0.08 -10.70
CA ALA A 215 22.61 -0.77 -10.83
C ALA A 215 21.47 -0.13 -10.01
N ARG A 216 21.67 1.05 -9.41
CA ARG A 216 20.64 1.72 -8.60
C ARG A 216 20.65 3.23 -8.81
N THR A 217 19.53 3.79 -9.25
CA THR A 217 19.30 5.22 -9.50
C THR A 217 19.16 6.08 -8.22
N SER A 218 19.80 5.68 -7.11
CA SER A 218 19.95 6.54 -5.93
C SER A 218 21.18 6.14 -5.10
N PRO A 219 22.08 7.07 -4.74
CA PRO A 219 23.20 6.80 -3.85
C PRO A 219 22.68 6.50 -2.43
N PHE A 220 23.13 5.38 -1.84
CA PHE A 220 22.84 5.04 -0.45
C PHE A 220 23.44 6.11 0.48
N MET A 221 22.57 6.84 1.16
CA MET A 221 22.87 7.64 2.35
C MET A 221 23.05 6.67 3.52
N GLY A 222 24.26 6.58 4.08
CA GLY A 222 24.60 5.69 5.19
C GLY A 222 24.01 6.13 6.53
N GLY A 223 23.41 7.33 6.59
CA GLY A 223 22.79 7.92 7.77
C GLY A 223 23.79 8.27 8.88
N LYS A 224 25.08 8.26 8.56
CA LYS A 224 26.22 8.41 9.47
C LYS A 224 27.26 9.34 8.86
N VAL A 225 27.90 10.15 9.69
CA VAL A 225 29.01 11.03 9.29
C VAL A 225 30.10 10.94 10.35
N THR A 226 31.35 11.23 9.98
CA THR A 226 32.42 11.23 10.98
C THR A 226 32.17 12.31 12.03
N ARG A 227 32.65 12.13 13.26
CA ARG A 227 32.46 13.11 14.35
C ARG A 227 32.92 14.51 13.97
N GLU A 228 34.04 14.61 13.24
CA GLU A 228 34.57 15.88 12.73
C GLU A 228 33.66 16.50 11.66
N GLN A 229 33.11 15.69 10.75
CA GLN A 229 32.15 16.15 9.75
C GLN A 229 30.84 16.62 10.40
N PHE A 230 30.36 15.91 11.42
CA PHE A 230 29.18 16.27 12.20
C PHE A 230 29.37 17.64 12.86
N ILE A 231 30.43 17.81 13.65
CA ILE A 231 30.73 19.07 14.34
C ILE A 231 31.03 20.17 13.31
N LYS A 232 31.66 19.86 12.17
CA LYS A 232 31.97 20.83 11.12
C LYS A 232 30.73 21.31 10.35
N ARG A 233 29.71 20.48 10.18
CA ARG A 233 28.49 20.83 9.43
C ARG A 233 27.26 21.10 10.31
N PHE A 234 27.36 20.98 11.64
CA PHE A 234 26.25 21.29 12.55
C PHE A 234 25.64 22.67 12.26
N PRO A 235 24.33 22.78 12.05
CA PRO A 235 23.71 23.98 11.44
C PRO A 235 23.62 25.18 12.40
N PHE A 236 23.76 24.97 13.71
CA PHE A 236 23.49 25.99 14.74
C PHE A 236 24.71 26.37 15.60
N LYS A 237 25.94 26.26 15.09
CA LYS A 237 27.17 26.46 15.91
C LYS A 237 27.30 27.79 16.66
N LYS A 238 26.63 28.84 16.20
CA LYS A 238 26.65 30.16 16.86
C LYS A 238 25.66 30.25 18.03
N GLU A 239 24.67 29.36 18.05
CA GLU A 239 23.53 29.35 18.98
C GLU A 239 23.54 28.13 19.90
N PHE A 240 24.41 27.16 19.62
CA PHE A 240 24.66 25.95 20.41
C PHE A 240 26.09 25.99 20.96
N PRO A 241 26.29 25.96 22.29
CA PRO A 241 27.61 25.77 22.90
C PRO A 241 28.29 24.53 22.34
N LEU A 242 29.61 24.57 22.16
CA LEU A 242 30.36 23.43 21.62
C LEU A 242 30.18 22.17 22.49
N GLU A 243 30.06 22.36 23.81
CA GLU A 243 29.79 21.32 24.80
C GLU A 243 28.46 20.58 24.52
N ASP A 244 27.38 21.31 24.24
CA ASP A 244 26.06 20.72 23.91
C ASP A 244 26.10 19.93 22.59
N VAL A 245 26.88 20.40 21.60
CA VAL A 245 27.06 19.70 20.32
C VAL A 245 27.87 18.42 20.51
N GLU A 246 28.86 18.43 21.40
CA GLU A 246 29.63 17.24 21.73
C GLU A 246 28.83 16.21 22.52
N ILE A 247 27.96 16.65 23.45
CA ILE A 247 27.02 15.78 24.16
C ILE A 247 26.09 15.07 23.17
N LEU A 248 25.56 15.80 22.19
CA LEU A 248 24.74 15.23 21.11
C LEU A 248 25.55 14.27 20.23
N ALA A 249 26.77 14.63 19.82
CA ALA A 249 27.60 13.76 19.00
C ALA A 249 27.96 12.44 19.69
N ASN A 250 28.28 12.50 20.99
CA ASN A 250 28.73 11.35 21.78
C ASN A 250 27.58 10.36 22.06
N ASN A 251 26.35 10.85 22.30
CA ASN A 251 25.19 10.00 22.57
C ASN A 251 24.67 9.26 21.33
N TYR A 252 24.95 9.77 20.12
CA TYR A 252 24.60 9.10 18.85
C TYR A 252 25.83 8.51 18.13
N MET A 253 26.93 8.30 18.85
CA MET A 253 28.16 7.74 18.30
C MET A 253 28.07 6.21 18.21
N THR A 254 28.49 5.67 17.08
CA THR A 254 28.59 4.21 16.85
C THR A 254 29.90 3.64 17.38
N ASP A 255 30.01 2.32 17.52
CA ASP A 255 31.24 1.63 17.99
C ASP A 255 32.48 1.92 17.12
N LYS A 256 32.27 2.39 15.88
CA LYS A 256 33.33 2.79 14.95
C LYS A 256 33.72 4.28 15.03
N GLY A 257 33.09 5.06 15.91
CA GLY A 257 33.38 6.48 16.13
C GLY A 257 32.62 7.47 15.24
N ASP A 258 31.73 6.98 14.37
CA ASP A 258 30.88 7.81 13.51
C ASP A 258 29.57 8.19 14.20
N VAL A 259 29.05 9.39 13.91
CA VAL A 259 27.81 9.92 14.49
C VAL A 259 26.62 9.57 13.60
N HIS A 260 25.61 8.92 14.17
CA HIS A 260 24.41 8.49 13.47
C HIS A 260 23.36 9.61 13.39
N TYR A 261 23.60 10.60 12.51
CA TYR A 261 22.73 11.79 12.40
C TYR A 261 21.29 11.48 11.98
N MET A 262 21.04 10.36 11.28
CA MET A 262 19.68 9.94 10.90
C MET A 262 18.85 9.47 12.10
N ALA A 263 19.46 8.78 13.06
CA ALA A 263 18.79 8.40 14.31
C ALA A 263 18.42 9.66 15.11
N MET A 264 19.37 10.60 15.22
CA MET A 264 19.12 11.91 15.86
C MET A 264 18.01 12.71 15.16
N HIS A 265 17.90 12.64 13.83
CA HIS A 265 16.80 13.29 13.09
C HIS A 265 15.43 12.71 13.43
N ASN A 266 15.34 11.39 13.61
CA ASN A 266 14.09 10.74 14.00
C ASN A 266 13.66 11.21 15.39
N ASP A 267 14.58 11.22 16.35
CA ASP A 267 14.32 11.64 17.73
C ASP A 267 13.95 13.13 17.82
N ILE A 268 14.60 14.00 17.03
CA ILE A 268 14.20 15.41 16.86
C ILE A 268 12.76 15.52 16.36
N SER A 269 12.38 14.67 15.41
CA SER A 269 11.04 14.70 14.80
C SER A 269 9.96 14.23 15.79
N GLU A 270 10.29 13.31 16.69
CA GLU A 270 9.41 12.87 17.77
C GLU A 270 9.20 13.96 18.83
N VAL A 271 10.26 14.69 19.21
CA VAL A 271 10.20 15.81 20.19
C VAL A 271 9.42 17.02 19.66
N SER A 272 9.40 17.24 18.34
CA SER A 272 8.76 18.39 17.67
C SER A 272 7.22 18.43 17.71
N SER A 273 6.58 17.41 18.28
CA SER A 273 5.13 17.13 18.20
C SER A 273 4.23 17.89 19.19
N HIS A 274 4.77 18.76 20.06
CA HIS A 274 3.96 19.57 20.99
C HIS A 274 3.72 21.03 20.47
N GLU A 275 2.52 21.59 20.75
CA GLU A 275 1.99 22.87 20.23
C GLU A 275 2.48 24.15 20.97
N PRO A 276 2.65 25.30 20.27
CA PRO A 276 2.82 26.64 20.89
C PRO A 276 1.50 27.46 20.96
N PRO A 277 1.39 28.47 21.86
CA PRO A 277 0.14 29.20 22.17
C PRO A 277 -0.24 30.29 21.14
N PRO A 278 -1.49 30.83 21.16
CA PRO A 278 -2.06 31.58 20.04
C PRO A 278 -1.65 33.07 20.02
N VAL A 279 -1.67 33.68 18.82
CA VAL A 279 -1.26 35.08 18.57
C VAL A 279 -2.40 35.90 17.91
N PRO A 280 -2.59 37.21 18.25
CA PRO A 280 -3.74 38.00 17.81
C PRO A 280 -3.55 38.69 16.44
N ARG A 281 -4.67 39.08 15.80
CA ARG A 281 -4.72 39.74 14.48
C ARG A 281 -4.77 41.28 14.59
N SER A 282 -4.25 41.99 13.60
CA SER A 282 -4.42 43.44 13.41
C SER A 282 -4.73 43.82 11.96
N ASP A 283 -5.49 44.91 11.84
CA ASP A 283 -6.14 45.49 10.66
C ASP A 283 -5.19 46.25 9.74
N LEU A 284 -5.31 46.10 8.41
CA LEU A 284 -5.00 47.14 7.41
C LEU A 284 -5.51 46.72 6.02
N VAL A 285 -6.30 47.60 5.40
CA VAL A 285 -6.93 47.50 4.07
C VAL A 285 -6.29 48.55 3.15
N LEU A 286 -5.93 48.20 1.90
CA LEU A 286 -5.83 49.16 0.80
C LEU A 286 -6.29 48.54 -0.53
N LYS A 287 -7.09 49.31 -1.28
CA LYS A 287 -7.84 48.97 -2.51
C LYS A 287 -7.09 49.35 -3.81
N PRO A 288 -7.60 48.93 -5.00
CA PRO A 288 -6.89 48.95 -6.29
C PRO A 288 -7.22 50.19 -7.14
N ASP A 289 -6.31 50.58 -8.05
CA ASP A 289 -6.67 51.35 -9.25
C ASP A 289 -5.69 51.14 -10.41
N GLU A 290 -6.26 51.13 -11.61
CA GLU A 290 -5.66 50.96 -12.93
C GLU A 290 -4.97 52.27 -13.38
N SER A 291 -3.67 52.25 -13.72
CA SER A 291 -3.08 53.27 -14.59
C SER A 291 -1.75 52.81 -15.22
N GLU A 292 -1.54 53.15 -16.49
CA GLU A 292 -0.26 52.98 -17.18
C GLU A 292 0.85 53.80 -16.51
N TRP A 293 2.04 53.21 -16.39
CA TRP A 293 3.21 53.80 -15.74
C TRP A 293 3.67 55.08 -16.48
N SER A 294 3.40 56.25 -15.90
CA SER A 294 3.87 57.52 -16.45
C SER A 294 5.40 57.65 -16.37
N GLN A 295 6.02 58.08 -17.48
CA GLN A 295 7.44 58.41 -17.51
C GLN A 295 7.71 59.64 -16.65
N GLY A 296 8.34 59.44 -15.49
CA GLY A 296 8.83 60.51 -14.62
C GLY A 296 8.49 60.37 -13.13
N LEU A 297 7.64 59.42 -12.74
CA LEU A 297 7.20 59.26 -11.34
C LEU A 297 7.88 58.12 -10.56
N TYR A 298 8.54 57.18 -11.24
CA TYR A 298 9.14 56.00 -10.59
C TYR A 298 10.59 55.76 -11.03
N SER A 299 11.47 55.46 -10.08
CA SER A 299 12.89 55.22 -10.36
C SER A 299 13.09 53.95 -11.19
N ILE A 300 14.18 53.85 -11.96
CA ILE A 300 14.49 52.63 -12.72
C ILE A 300 14.56 51.38 -11.82
N VAL A 301 15.00 51.54 -10.58
CA VAL A 301 15.04 50.45 -9.59
C VAL A 301 13.63 49.98 -9.25
N ASP A 302 12.65 50.88 -9.13
CA ASP A 302 11.25 50.51 -8.85
C ASP A 302 10.58 49.83 -10.03
N LYS A 303 10.86 50.28 -11.26
CA LYS A 303 10.41 49.61 -12.50
C LYS A 303 10.97 48.18 -12.58
N LEU A 304 12.26 48.01 -12.26
CA LEU A 304 12.93 46.72 -12.27
C LEU A 304 12.41 45.82 -11.13
N ARG A 305 12.22 46.34 -9.91
CA ARG A 305 11.59 45.62 -8.79
C ARG A 305 10.25 45.02 -9.19
N ALA A 306 9.35 45.83 -9.74
CA ALA A 306 8.03 45.37 -10.16
C ALA A 306 8.12 44.21 -11.17
N LYS A 307 9.04 44.29 -12.13
CA LYS A 307 9.23 43.25 -13.15
C LYS A 307 9.93 41.99 -12.62
N VAL A 308 10.88 42.13 -11.71
CA VAL A 308 11.54 41.00 -11.03
C VAL A 308 10.52 40.23 -10.17
N VAL A 309 9.60 40.93 -9.49
CA VAL A 309 8.47 40.33 -8.76
C VAL A 309 7.48 39.65 -9.70
N GLU A 310 7.03 40.35 -10.76
CA GLU A 310 6.10 39.83 -11.77
C GLU A 310 6.62 38.54 -12.43
N LYS A 311 7.90 38.50 -12.79
CA LYS A 311 8.53 37.36 -13.46
C LYS A 311 9.14 36.34 -12.50
N ARG A 312 9.17 36.62 -11.19
CA ARG A 312 9.83 35.82 -10.14
C ARG A 312 11.28 35.47 -10.48
N VAL A 313 12.04 36.43 -10.98
CA VAL A 313 13.44 36.23 -11.38
C VAL A 313 14.35 36.57 -10.22
N ARG A 314 15.32 35.70 -9.87
CA ARG A 314 16.38 36.04 -8.90
C ARG A 314 17.55 36.65 -9.63
N ILE A 315 17.50 37.96 -9.85
CA ILE A 315 18.43 38.66 -10.74
C ILE A 315 19.91 38.49 -10.35
N LYS A 316 20.19 38.33 -9.05
CA LYS A 316 21.53 38.12 -8.50
C LYS A 316 22.23 36.87 -9.03
N GLU A 317 21.50 35.81 -9.38
CA GLU A 317 22.09 34.54 -9.83
C GLU A 317 22.74 34.71 -11.22
N TYR A 318 22.10 35.46 -12.11
CA TYR A 318 22.60 35.73 -13.46
C TYR A 318 23.84 36.63 -13.50
N PHE A 319 24.06 37.44 -12.45
CA PHE A 319 25.29 38.21 -12.31
C PHE A 319 26.48 37.36 -11.83
N GLN A 320 26.24 36.25 -11.10
CA GLN A 320 27.31 35.39 -10.57
C GLN A 320 28.06 34.64 -11.67
N ASP A 321 27.42 34.39 -12.81
CA ASP A 321 28.07 33.77 -13.97
C ASP A 321 29.20 34.64 -14.55
N PHE A 322 29.13 35.96 -14.32
CA PHE A 322 30.15 36.92 -14.76
C PHE A 322 31.15 37.29 -13.65
N ASP A 323 30.97 36.72 -12.45
CA ASP A 323 31.79 36.95 -11.27
C ASP A 323 32.07 35.61 -10.56
N HIS A 324 32.88 34.78 -11.19
CA HIS A 324 33.25 33.44 -10.69
C HIS A 324 33.88 33.46 -9.28
N LEU A 325 34.42 34.61 -8.85
CA LEU A 325 35.02 34.79 -7.53
C LEU A 325 34.05 35.37 -6.49
N LYS A 326 32.78 35.61 -6.86
CA LYS A 326 31.69 36.14 -6.02
C LYS A 326 32.06 37.41 -5.26
N LYS A 327 32.77 38.32 -5.92
CA LYS A 327 33.22 39.58 -5.34
C LYS A 327 32.13 40.66 -5.31
N GLY A 328 31.02 40.49 -6.03
CA GLY A 328 29.90 41.43 -6.10
C GLY A 328 29.99 42.47 -7.21
N PHE A 329 30.94 42.31 -8.16
CA PHE A 329 31.21 43.28 -9.22
C PHE A 329 31.23 42.63 -10.61
N CYS A 330 30.74 43.35 -11.63
CA CYS A 330 30.83 42.94 -13.03
C CYS A 330 31.12 44.16 -13.94
N LYS A 331 31.45 43.94 -15.21
CA LYS A 331 31.66 45.03 -16.17
C LYS A 331 30.32 45.64 -16.58
N ALA A 332 30.29 46.95 -16.82
CA ALA A 332 29.09 47.65 -17.27
C ALA A 332 28.45 47.03 -18.52
N SER A 333 29.21 46.45 -19.47
CA SER A 333 28.65 45.78 -20.64
C SER A 333 27.89 44.48 -20.31
N GLN A 334 28.28 43.80 -19.23
CA GLN A 334 27.67 42.53 -18.79
C GLN A 334 26.31 42.76 -18.11
N VAL A 335 26.08 43.93 -17.53
CA VAL A 335 24.78 44.32 -16.94
C VAL A 335 23.67 44.28 -17.99
N LYS A 336 23.92 44.82 -19.19
CA LYS A 336 22.97 44.77 -20.31
C LYS A 336 22.66 43.35 -20.74
N THR A 337 23.69 42.50 -20.78
CA THR A 337 23.54 41.08 -21.11
C THR A 337 22.67 40.37 -20.07
N VAL A 338 22.92 40.59 -18.78
CA VAL A 338 22.13 40.00 -17.69
C VAL A 338 20.67 40.47 -17.75
N LEU A 339 20.43 41.78 -17.90
CA LEU A 339 19.06 42.32 -18.03
C LEU A 339 18.34 41.78 -19.27
N THR A 340 19.07 41.50 -20.36
CA THR A 340 18.50 40.89 -21.56
C THR A 340 18.20 39.40 -21.37
N ILE A 341 19.12 38.64 -20.75
CA ILE A 341 18.92 37.22 -20.42
C ILE A 341 17.71 37.05 -19.49
N CYS A 342 17.52 37.97 -18.55
CA CYS A 342 16.36 37.97 -17.65
C CYS A 342 15.05 38.46 -18.33
N ASP A 343 15.08 38.80 -19.62
CA ASP A 343 13.99 39.44 -20.38
C ASP A 343 13.42 40.69 -19.67
N LEU A 344 14.29 41.42 -18.96
CA LEU A 344 14.01 42.72 -18.32
C LEU A 344 14.44 43.89 -19.21
N GLY A 345 15.33 43.64 -20.17
CA GLY A 345 15.91 44.67 -21.05
C GLY A 345 14.91 45.41 -21.93
N LYS A 346 13.73 44.85 -22.21
CA LYS A 346 12.66 45.53 -22.98
C LYS A 346 11.97 46.64 -22.18
N THR A 347 12.08 46.64 -20.86
CA THR A 347 11.46 47.60 -19.94
C THR A 347 12.41 48.75 -19.55
N VAL A 348 13.68 48.67 -19.97
CA VAL A 348 14.74 49.64 -19.62
C VAL A 348 15.10 50.46 -20.86
N THR A 349 14.87 51.77 -20.83
CA THR A 349 15.29 52.67 -21.93
C THR A 349 16.80 52.91 -21.91
N ALA A 350 17.37 53.49 -22.97
CA ALA A 350 18.80 53.83 -23.00
C ALA A 350 19.19 54.82 -21.89
N ALA A 351 18.32 55.78 -21.58
CA ALA A 351 18.51 56.73 -20.48
C ALA A 351 18.42 56.06 -19.10
N ASP A 352 17.46 55.14 -18.91
CA ASP A 352 17.34 54.36 -17.66
C ASP A 352 18.60 53.50 -17.42
N TYR A 353 19.24 53.01 -18.49
CA TYR A 353 20.46 52.21 -18.41
C TYR A 353 21.68 53.05 -18.00
N GLU A 354 21.83 54.26 -18.54
CA GLU A 354 22.90 55.19 -18.14
C GLU A 354 22.73 55.64 -16.68
N GLU A 355 21.49 55.90 -16.25
CA GLU A 355 21.17 56.22 -14.85
C GLU A 355 21.51 55.04 -13.92
N LEU A 356 21.20 53.81 -14.34
CA LEU A 356 21.53 52.60 -13.60
C LEU A 356 23.04 52.44 -13.41
N LEU A 357 23.82 52.60 -14.49
CA LEU A 357 25.28 52.52 -14.43
C LEU A 357 25.84 53.61 -13.52
N HIS A 358 25.46 54.87 -13.72
CA HIS A 358 25.93 55.99 -12.89
C HIS A 358 25.64 55.78 -11.40
N ARG A 359 24.53 55.12 -11.06
CA ARG A 359 24.13 54.89 -9.66
C ARG A 359 24.91 53.80 -8.94
N TYR A 360 25.40 52.78 -9.66
CA TYR A 360 26.04 51.60 -9.05
C TYR A 360 27.46 51.33 -9.61
N GLU A 361 28.03 52.24 -10.39
CA GLU A 361 29.41 52.17 -10.90
C GLU A 361 30.41 52.75 -9.89
N ARG A 362 31.56 52.09 -9.75
CA ARG A 362 32.69 52.53 -8.92
C ARG A 362 33.70 53.34 -9.74
N GLU A 363 34.59 54.05 -9.06
CA GLU A 363 35.66 54.87 -9.66
C GLU A 363 36.59 54.10 -10.63
N ASP A 364 36.63 52.77 -10.56
CA ASP A 364 37.41 51.88 -11.43
C ASP A 364 36.64 51.39 -12.68
N GLY A 365 35.41 51.85 -12.91
CA GLY A 365 34.57 51.50 -14.06
C GLY A 365 33.84 50.15 -13.93
N MET A 366 33.82 49.56 -12.73
CA MET A 366 33.14 48.30 -12.44
C MET A 366 31.77 48.55 -11.80
N PHE A 367 30.76 47.78 -12.21
CA PHE A 367 29.39 47.87 -11.70
C PHE A 367 29.22 46.98 -10.45
N CYS A 368 28.75 47.58 -9.35
CA CYS A 368 28.45 46.88 -8.11
C CYS A 368 27.08 46.21 -8.18
N TYR A 369 27.02 45.03 -8.79
CA TYR A 369 25.76 44.28 -8.88
C TYR A 369 25.27 43.81 -7.50
N GLY A 370 26.16 43.66 -6.51
CA GLY A 370 25.78 43.29 -5.14
C GLY A 370 24.80 44.28 -4.50
N ASP A 371 25.11 45.56 -4.58
CA ASP A 371 24.28 46.64 -4.03
C ASP A 371 23.01 46.86 -4.87
N PHE A 372 23.15 46.79 -6.20
CA PHE A 372 22.00 46.83 -7.11
C PHE A 372 21.00 45.70 -6.83
N CYS A 373 21.46 44.46 -6.67
CA CYS A 373 20.60 43.33 -6.34
C CYS A 373 19.99 43.47 -4.94
N ALA A 374 20.73 44.00 -3.96
CA ALA A 374 20.19 44.26 -2.62
C ALA A 374 19.05 45.29 -2.66
N ASP A 375 19.14 46.29 -3.54
CA ASP A 375 18.06 47.24 -3.75
C ASP A 375 16.89 46.61 -4.49
N VAL A 376 17.09 45.84 -5.55
CA VAL A 376 16.00 45.23 -6.33
C VAL A 376 15.30 44.07 -5.60
N ASP A 377 16.04 43.25 -4.85
CA ASP A 377 15.50 42.09 -4.13
C ASP A 377 14.81 42.47 -2.79
N ARG A 378 14.78 43.75 -2.42
CA ARG A 378 14.21 44.24 -1.14
C ARG A 378 12.70 43.96 -0.98
N GLU A 379 11.97 43.77 -2.08
CA GLU A 379 10.56 43.34 -2.10
C GLU A 379 10.38 41.86 -1.73
N PHE A 380 11.38 41.02 -1.98
CA PHE A 380 11.36 39.61 -1.57
C PHE A 380 11.87 39.39 -0.14
N ALA A 381 12.56 40.38 0.44
CA ALA A 381 13.18 40.26 1.75
C ALA A 381 13.30 41.62 2.47
N THR A 382 12.63 41.74 3.62
CA THR A 382 12.82 42.88 4.53
C THR A 382 14.19 42.78 5.21
N PRO A 383 15.08 43.78 5.07
CA PRO A 383 16.43 43.69 5.63
C PRO A 383 16.43 43.85 7.17
N ASN A 384 17.31 43.12 7.86
CA ASN A 384 17.48 43.13 9.33
C ASN A 384 16.33 42.51 10.15
N LEU A 385 15.46 41.70 9.53
CA LEU A 385 14.47 40.91 10.27
C LEU A 385 15.13 39.94 11.27
N GLU A 386 16.39 39.58 11.03
CA GLU A 386 17.23 38.80 11.95
C GLU A 386 17.62 39.54 13.25
N LYS A 387 17.43 40.87 13.34
CA LYS A 387 17.76 41.68 14.52
C LYS A 387 16.55 42.06 15.37
N ASP A 388 15.38 42.19 14.74
CA ASP A 388 14.10 42.36 15.43
C ASP A 388 13.07 41.39 14.83
N PRO A 389 13.14 40.10 15.22
CA PRO A 389 12.32 39.03 14.64
C PRO A 389 10.84 39.12 15.00
N LEU A 390 10.44 40.10 15.82
CA LEU A 390 9.04 40.38 16.16
C LEU A 390 8.43 41.50 15.31
N ALA A 391 9.23 42.16 14.45
CA ALA A 391 8.73 43.17 13.54
C ALA A 391 7.75 42.53 12.53
N GLN A 392 6.47 42.94 12.59
CA GLN A 392 5.44 42.46 11.65
C GLN A 392 5.73 42.97 10.23
N THR A 393 6.11 42.06 9.34
CA THR A 393 6.19 42.33 7.91
C THR A 393 4.81 42.21 7.28
N SER A 394 4.34 43.25 6.59
CA SER A 394 3.13 43.16 5.79
C SER A 394 3.39 42.30 4.55
N MET A 395 2.82 41.09 4.51
CA MET A 395 2.74 40.32 3.27
C MET A 395 1.77 41.04 2.33
N PRO A 396 2.10 41.27 1.05
CA PRO A 396 1.15 41.84 0.10
C PRO A 396 -0.05 40.89 -0.03
N ASP A 397 -1.25 41.48 -0.06
CA ASP A 397 -2.53 40.77 -0.02
C ASP A 397 -2.56 39.65 -1.09
N SER A 398 -3.00 38.46 -0.72
CA SER A 398 -3.19 37.31 -1.62
C SER A 398 -4.04 37.67 -2.86
N THR A 399 -4.95 38.64 -2.74
CA THR A 399 -5.76 39.14 -3.87
C THR A 399 -4.95 40.01 -4.85
N SER A 400 -3.83 40.59 -4.42
CA SER A 400 -2.87 41.28 -5.30
C SER A 400 -1.92 40.32 -6.02
N THR A 401 -1.64 39.14 -5.46
CA THR A 401 -0.78 38.12 -6.09
C THR A 401 -1.50 37.16 -7.06
N MET A 402 -2.83 37.28 -7.19
CA MET A 402 -3.65 36.40 -8.03
C MET A 402 -4.23 37.04 -9.30
N VAL A 403 -3.67 38.15 -9.77
CA VAL A 403 -4.12 38.78 -11.02
C VAL A 403 -2.94 39.08 -11.94
N ALA A 404 -2.72 38.20 -12.93
CA ALA A 404 -2.41 38.53 -14.34
C ALA A 404 -1.84 37.33 -15.11
N ARG A 405 -2.63 36.25 -15.30
CA ARG A 405 -2.34 35.27 -16.38
C ARG A 405 -3.61 34.85 -17.12
N ARG A 406 -4.53 35.79 -17.35
CA ARG A 406 -5.54 35.61 -18.40
C ARG A 406 -5.12 36.44 -19.60
N ASN A 407 -4.68 35.75 -20.64
CA ASN A 407 -4.88 36.24 -21.99
C ASN A 407 -6.39 36.27 -22.22
N LYS A 408 -7.03 37.42 -22.09
CA LYS A 408 -8.16 37.70 -22.97
C LYS A 408 -7.55 38.47 -24.13
N VAL A 409 -7.13 37.75 -25.17
CA VAL A 409 -7.38 38.32 -26.50
C VAL A 409 -8.85 38.71 -26.44
N VAL A 410 -9.17 40.00 -26.57
CA VAL A 410 -10.57 40.46 -26.52
C VAL A 410 -11.24 39.88 -27.76
N LEU A 411 -11.75 38.66 -27.62
CA LEU A 411 -12.52 37.98 -28.62
C LEU A 411 -13.77 38.83 -28.84
N THR A 412 -14.14 39.04 -30.10
CA THR A 412 -15.42 39.68 -30.41
C THR A 412 -16.54 38.86 -29.77
N GLN A 413 -17.67 39.50 -29.47
CA GLN A 413 -18.85 38.83 -28.92
C GLN A 413 -19.28 37.60 -29.74
N GLU A 414 -19.04 37.62 -31.05
CA GLU A 414 -19.25 36.47 -31.94
C GLU A 414 -18.23 35.34 -31.72
N ARG A 415 -16.94 35.67 -31.60
CA ARG A 415 -15.88 34.67 -31.34
C ARG A 415 -15.97 34.06 -29.94
N LEU A 416 -16.43 34.82 -28.94
CA LEU A 416 -16.71 34.29 -27.59
C LEU A 416 -17.78 33.21 -27.61
N LYS A 417 -18.91 33.47 -28.27
CA LYS A 417 -20.00 32.48 -28.41
C LYS A 417 -19.55 31.23 -29.16
N GLN A 418 -18.70 31.39 -30.18
CA GLN A 418 -18.12 30.27 -30.92
C GLN A 418 -17.20 29.42 -30.04
N TRP A 419 -16.39 30.06 -29.19
CA TRP A 419 -15.51 29.36 -28.25
C TRP A 419 -16.31 28.58 -27.20
N GLU A 420 -17.28 29.21 -26.54
CA GLU A 420 -18.14 28.55 -25.54
C GLU A 420 -18.89 27.35 -26.13
N TRP A 421 -19.38 27.48 -27.36
CA TRP A 421 -20.03 26.39 -28.08
C TRP A 421 -19.06 25.24 -28.39
N LEU A 422 -17.86 25.56 -28.86
CA LEU A 422 -16.83 24.58 -29.21
C LEU A 422 -16.35 23.82 -27.97
N GLU A 423 -16.12 24.52 -26.87
CA GLU A 423 -15.70 23.94 -25.60
C GLU A 423 -16.78 23.00 -25.04
N SER A 424 -18.05 23.44 -25.03
CA SER A 424 -19.20 22.62 -24.60
C SER A 424 -19.38 21.37 -25.48
N LYS A 425 -19.16 21.49 -26.78
CA LYS A 425 -19.19 20.36 -27.73
C LYS A 425 -18.10 19.33 -27.44
N ILE A 426 -16.87 19.78 -27.17
CA ILE A 426 -15.75 18.90 -26.79
C ILE A 426 -16.05 18.23 -25.45
N ARG A 427 -16.43 18.99 -24.43
CA ARG A 427 -16.79 18.50 -23.08
C ARG A 427 -17.89 17.45 -23.12
N SER A 428 -18.97 17.70 -23.87
CA SER A 428 -20.09 16.77 -24.01
C SER A 428 -19.67 15.45 -24.66
N LYS A 429 -18.76 15.49 -25.64
CA LYS A 429 -18.26 14.29 -26.31
C LYS A 429 -17.31 13.49 -25.40
N VAL A 430 -16.44 14.19 -24.66
CA VAL A 430 -15.55 13.61 -23.64
C VAL A 430 -16.37 12.87 -22.57
N GLN A 431 -17.40 13.52 -22.02
CA GLN A 431 -18.27 12.93 -20.99
C GLN A 431 -19.10 11.75 -21.52
N ARG A 432 -19.72 11.90 -22.71
CA ARG A 432 -20.58 10.85 -23.30
C ARG A 432 -19.81 9.57 -23.63
N HIS A 433 -18.56 9.72 -24.10
CA HIS A 433 -17.73 8.60 -24.53
C HIS A 433 -16.68 8.19 -23.47
N ARG A 434 -16.65 8.86 -22.31
CA ARG A 434 -15.68 8.64 -21.22
C ARG A 434 -14.22 8.63 -21.71
N ILE A 435 -13.87 9.62 -22.53
CA ILE A 435 -12.53 9.72 -23.13
C ILE A 435 -11.60 10.41 -22.14
N ASN A 436 -10.54 9.74 -21.69
CA ASN A 436 -9.50 10.39 -20.88
C ASN A 436 -8.47 11.05 -21.81
N LEU A 437 -8.47 12.39 -21.86
CA LEU A 437 -7.61 13.15 -22.78
C LEU A 437 -6.14 13.25 -22.28
N LEU A 438 -5.92 13.17 -20.96
CA LEU A 438 -4.62 13.45 -20.34
C LEU A 438 -3.45 12.57 -20.84
N PRO A 439 -3.59 11.24 -21.03
CA PRO A 439 -2.49 10.38 -21.46
C PRO A 439 -1.88 10.79 -22.81
N SER A 440 -2.70 11.12 -23.81
CA SER A 440 -2.19 11.42 -25.15
C SER A 440 -1.59 12.82 -25.28
N PHE A 441 -1.98 13.75 -24.41
CA PHE A 441 -1.26 15.02 -24.28
C PHE A 441 0.11 14.83 -23.63
N LYS A 442 0.21 13.95 -22.60
CA LYS A 442 1.49 13.60 -21.96
C LYS A 442 2.47 12.91 -22.90
N ASP A 443 2.01 12.03 -23.78
CA ASP A 443 2.87 11.35 -24.77
C ASP A 443 3.56 12.35 -25.74
N MET A 444 2.93 13.51 -25.97
CA MET A 444 3.44 14.58 -26.83
C MET A 444 4.27 15.63 -26.07
N ASP A 445 4.17 15.69 -24.75
CA ASP A 445 4.92 16.56 -23.84
C ASP A 445 6.08 15.78 -23.19
N ARG A 446 7.09 15.41 -23.99
CA ARG A 446 8.26 14.64 -23.52
C ARG A 446 9.10 15.34 -22.47
N SER A 447 9.01 16.66 -22.39
CA SER A 447 9.70 17.52 -21.42
C SER A 447 8.90 17.71 -20.12
N ASN A 448 7.65 17.23 -20.06
CA ASN A 448 6.73 17.43 -18.95
C ASN A 448 6.57 18.92 -18.56
N CYS A 449 6.54 19.80 -19.57
CA CYS A 449 6.48 21.25 -19.39
C CYS A 449 5.04 21.79 -19.38
N GLN A 450 4.03 20.91 -19.46
CA GLN A 450 2.59 21.23 -19.44
C GLN A 450 2.09 22.01 -20.65
N HIS A 451 2.94 22.12 -21.67
CA HIS A 451 2.65 22.85 -22.90
C HIS A 451 3.02 21.99 -24.11
N ILE A 452 2.29 22.17 -25.20
CA ILE A 452 2.59 21.56 -26.49
C ILE A 452 2.41 22.59 -27.59
N THR A 453 2.97 22.36 -28.78
CA THR A 453 2.68 23.25 -29.91
C THR A 453 1.23 23.07 -30.37
N LYS A 454 0.64 24.15 -30.90
CA LYS A 454 -0.72 24.16 -31.47
C LYS A 454 -0.94 23.09 -32.55
N ASN A 455 0.10 22.77 -33.32
CA ASN A 455 0.07 21.68 -34.31
C ASN A 455 0.05 20.30 -33.64
N GLN A 456 0.76 20.11 -32.54
CA GLN A 456 0.66 18.88 -31.75
C GLN A 456 -0.73 18.77 -31.12
N PHE A 457 -1.31 19.87 -30.64
CA PHE A 457 -2.68 19.90 -30.10
C PHE A 457 -3.69 19.45 -31.17
N HIS A 458 -3.61 20.01 -32.38
CA HIS A 458 -4.49 19.61 -33.48
C HIS A 458 -4.37 18.12 -33.82
N ARG A 459 -3.14 17.59 -33.85
CA ARG A 459 -2.89 16.16 -34.11
C ARG A 459 -3.45 15.25 -33.02
N VAL A 460 -3.30 15.61 -31.75
CA VAL A 460 -3.87 14.84 -30.63
C VAL A 460 -5.39 14.81 -30.75
N MET A 461 -6.03 15.97 -30.95
CA MET A 461 -7.48 16.06 -31.08
C MET A 461 -8.02 15.28 -32.29
N GLN A 462 -7.34 15.35 -33.45
CA GLN A 462 -7.69 14.53 -34.62
C GLN A 462 -7.54 13.03 -34.37
N SER A 463 -6.46 12.60 -33.70
CA SER A 463 -6.24 11.17 -33.40
C SER A 463 -7.32 10.57 -32.50
N MET A 464 -7.97 11.41 -31.69
CA MET A 464 -9.07 11.05 -30.82
C MET A 464 -10.45 11.23 -31.47
N GLY A 465 -10.50 11.56 -32.76
CA GLY A 465 -11.74 11.74 -33.52
C GLY A 465 -12.48 13.04 -33.21
N PHE A 466 -11.78 14.09 -32.78
CA PHE A 466 -12.33 15.46 -32.74
C PHE A 466 -11.97 16.16 -34.05
N ASP A 467 -12.96 16.26 -34.95
CA ASP A 467 -12.83 16.95 -36.23
C ASP A 467 -12.83 18.48 -36.04
N LEU A 468 -11.70 19.03 -35.56
CA LEU A 468 -11.51 20.46 -35.38
C LEU A 468 -10.96 21.10 -36.66
N SER A 469 -11.59 22.17 -37.12
CA SER A 469 -11.08 22.98 -38.24
C SER A 469 -9.85 23.79 -37.81
N GLU A 470 -9.08 24.30 -38.77
CA GLU A 470 -7.93 25.16 -38.48
C GLU A 470 -8.37 26.45 -37.76
N ASP A 471 -9.55 26.97 -38.08
CA ASP A 471 -10.14 28.14 -37.42
C ASP A 471 -10.56 27.83 -35.97
N ASP A 472 -11.03 26.62 -35.68
CA ASP A 472 -11.36 26.15 -34.32
C ASP A 472 -10.10 26.03 -33.45
N VAL A 473 -9.02 25.47 -34.01
CA VAL A 473 -7.73 25.38 -33.32
C VAL A 473 -7.13 26.77 -33.10
N ASN A 474 -7.32 27.67 -34.07
CA ASN A 474 -6.93 29.07 -33.92
C ASN A 474 -7.70 29.77 -32.80
N LEU A 475 -9.01 29.54 -32.73
CA LEU A 475 -9.87 30.09 -31.69
C LEU A 475 -9.51 29.56 -30.29
N LEU A 476 -9.28 28.25 -30.15
CA LEU A 476 -8.82 27.67 -28.89
C LEU A 476 -7.41 28.16 -28.52
N GLY A 477 -6.52 28.31 -29.50
CA GLY A 477 -5.18 28.87 -29.28
C GLY A 477 -5.21 30.33 -28.82
N ASN A 478 -6.23 31.12 -29.19
CA ASN A 478 -6.38 32.49 -28.69
C ASN A 478 -6.78 32.54 -27.19
N VAL A 479 -7.30 31.44 -26.65
CA VAL A 479 -7.77 31.33 -25.26
C VAL A 479 -6.74 30.62 -24.38
N TYR A 480 -6.16 29.53 -24.87
CA TYR A 480 -5.31 28.62 -24.08
C TYR A 480 -3.81 28.71 -24.42
N CYS A 481 -3.38 29.64 -25.28
CA CYS A 481 -1.95 29.96 -25.42
C CYS A 481 -1.56 31.14 -24.51
N ASP A 482 -0.32 31.11 -24.02
CA ASP A 482 0.23 32.11 -23.10
C ASP A 482 0.45 33.49 -23.75
N LEU A 483 0.50 34.54 -22.93
CA LEU A 483 0.56 35.94 -23.36
C LEU A 483 1.87 36.25 -24.10
N GLY A 484 1.75 36.48 -25.42
CA GLY A 484 2.88 36.74 -26.32
C GLY A 484 3.41 35.51 -27.07
N ASP A 485 2.84 34.32 -26.85
CA ASP A 485 3.19 33.10 -27.58
C ASP A 485 1.94 32.48 -28.23
N HIS A 486 1.82 32.59 -29.54
CA HIS A 486 0.67 32.05 -30.31
C HIS A 486 0.87 30.61 -30.77
N ILE A 487 2.00 30.00 -30.40
CA ILE A 487 2.45 28.69 -30.89
C ILE A 487 2.33 27.66 -29.79
N ILE A 488 2.62 28.05 -28.54
CA ILE A 488 2.65 27.17 -27.37
C ILE A 488 1.28 27.16 -26.67
N PHE A 489 0.61 26.00 -26.74
CA PHE A 489 -0.71 25.72 -26.21
C PHE A 489 -0.62 25.06 -24.82
N ASN A 490 -1.27 25.66 -23.82
CA ASN A 490 -1.38 25.13 -22.47
C ASN A 490 -2.49 24.08 -22.40
N TYR A 491 -2.11 22.81 -22.62
CA TYR A 491 -3.09 21.72 -22.62
C TYR A 491 -3.66 21.45 -21.22
N VAL A 492 -2.93 21.77 -20.15
CA VAL A 492 -3.40 21.55 -18.77
C VAL A 492 -4.57 22.47 -18.44
N ASP A 493 -4.52 23.73 -18.88
CA ASP A 493 -5.62 24.68 -18.68
C ASP A 493 -6.85 24.32 -19.51
N PHE A 494 -6.64 23.90 -20.75
CA PHE A 494 -7.69 23.32 -21.59
C PHE A 494 -8.36 22.10 -20.92
N LEU A 495 -7.56 21.15 -20.40
CA LEU A 495 -8.09 19.95 -19.74
C LEU A 495 -8.92 20.26 -18.50
N LYS A 496 -8.56 21.27 -17.69
CA LYS A 496 -9.39 21.69 -16.55
C LYS A 496 -10.79 22.12 -16.97
N SER A 497 -10.95 22.62 -18.18
CA SER A 497 -12.22 23.13 -18.68
C SER A 497 -13.05 22.07 -19.40
N VAL A 498 -12.42 21.03 -19.97
CA VAL A 498 -13.12 19.96 -20.71
C VAL A 498 -13.21 18.61 -19.97
N ASP A 499 -12.30 18.35 -19.03
CA ASP A 499 -12.17 17.10 -18.26
C ASP A 499 -12.58 17.32 -16.79
N VAL A 500 -13.73 17.98 -16.60
CA VAL A 500 -14.28 18.29 -15.28
C VAL A 500 -14.72 17.00 -14.58
N PRO A 501 -14.26 16.73 -13.33
CA PRO A 501 -14.71 15.58 -12.54
C PRO A 501 -16.24 15.60 -12.33
N SER A 502 -16.90 14.45 -12.14
CA SER A 502 -18.32 14.46 -11.78
C SER A 502 -18.54 15.16 -10.43
N GLU A 503 -19.75 15.70 -10.19
CA GLU A 503 -20.12 16.37 -8.93
C GLU A 503 -19.72 15.55 -7.68
N ASP A 504 -19.79 14.22 -7.78
CA ASP A 504 -19.40 13.29 -6.72
C ASP A 504 -17.92 13.39 -6.32
N VAL A 505 -17.04 13.68 -7.27
CA VAL A 505 -15.59 13.80 -7.04
C VAL A 505 -15.26 15.18 -6.46
N GLU A 506 -15.96 16.24 -6.89
CA GLU A 506 -15.80 17.58 -6.32
C GLU A 506 -16.25 17.62 -4.86
N LEU A 507 -17.35 16.94 -4.52
CA LEU A 507 -17.84 16.86 -3.14
C LEU A 507 -16.81 16.19 -2.22
N ALA A 508 -16.19 15.10 -2.70
CA ALA A 508 -15.18 14.37 -1.95
C ALA A 508 -13.89 15.20 -1.72
N VAL A 509 -13.44 15.93 -2.74
CA VAL A 509 -12.25 16.79 -2.65
C VAL A 509 -12.51 18.00 -1.76
N ALA A 510 -13.71 18.60 -1.82
CA ALA A 510 -14.09 19.72 -0.96
C ALA A 510 -14.13 19.33 0.52
N GLN A 511 -14.59 18.11 0.84
CA GLN A 511 -14.59 17.59 2.20
C GLN A 511 -13.17 17.32 2.73
N LEU A 512 -12.27 16.87 1.86
CA LEU A 512 -10.86 16.62 2.20
C LEU A 512 -10.04 17.91 2.40
N GLN A 513 -10.46 19.01 1.79
CA GLN A 513 -9.70 20.28 1.78
C GLN A 513 -10.27 21.37 2.69
N ALA A 514 -11.35 21.09 3.44
CA ALA A 514 -11.91 22.04 4.38
C ALA A 514 -10.90 22.34 5.51
N PRO A 515 -10.55 23.62 5.78
CA PRO A 515 -9.59 23.96 6.82
C PRO A 515 -10.14 23.67 8.22
N TYR A 516 -9.26 23.16 9.09
CA TYR A 516 -9.53 22.96 10.51
C TYR A 516 -9.90 24.29 11.19
N LYS A 517 -11.17 24.44 11.57
CA LYS A 517 -11.59 25.48 12.51
C LYS A 517 -11.29 24.94 13.91
N GLY A 518 -10.26 25.51 14.55
CA GLY A 518 -9.91 25.18 15.94
C GLY A 518 -11.05 25.45 16.92
N ASP A 519 -10.80 25.13 18.19
CA ASP A 519 -11.74 25.12 19.32
C ASP A 519 -12.53 26.44 19.51
N GLU A 520 -13.55 26.66 18.70
CA GLU A 520 -14.68 27.49 19.09
C GLU A 520 -15.62 26.62 19.92
N ILE A 521 -15.97 27.10 21.11
CA ILE A 521 -17.02 26.50 21.92
C ILE A 521 -18.25 26.42 21.04
N SER A 522 -18.66 25.19 20.76
CA SER A 522 -19.85 24.87 19.99
C SER A 522 -21.01 25.74 20.48
N HIS A 523 -21.69 26.42 19.56
CA HIS A 523 -22.85 27.30 19.79
C HIS A 523 -24.05 26.60 20.46
N TYR A 524 -23.91 25.30 20.72
CA TYR A 524 -24.82 24.49 21.50
C TYR A 524 -24.51 24.52 23.01
N PHE A 525 -23.36 25.02 23.46
CA PHE A 525 -22.93 25.00 24.85
C PHE A 525 -22.55 26.40 25.35
N ASP A 526 -22.94 26.74 26.59
CA ASP A 526 -22.49 27.95 27.25
C ASP A 526 -21.02 27.84 27.72
N SER A 527 -20.45 28.94 28.23
CA SER A 527 -19.09 28.99 28.76
C SER A 527 -18.82 28.09 29.98
N ARG A 528 -19.84 27.36 30.46
CA ARG A 528 -19.77 26.38 31.55
C ARG A 528 -20.06 24.94 31.05
N GLY A 529 -20.15 24.73 29.73
CA GLY A 529 -20.36 23.42 29.12
C GLY A 529 -21.80 22.91 29.18
N LYS A 530 -22.79 23.78 29.43
CA LYS A 530 -24.21 23.40 29.52
C LYS A 530 -24.95 23.72 28.23
N VAL A 531 -25.84 22.82 27.80
CA VAL A 531 -26.57 22.95 26.52
C VAL A 531 -27.46 24.19 26.52
N ILE A 532 -27.31 25.06 25.52
CA ILE A 532 -28.14 26.24 25.29
C ILE A 532 -29.47 25.78 24.65
N PRO A 533 -30.64 26.04 25.27
CA PRO A 533 -31.95 25.72 24.68
C PRO A 533 -32.13 26.37 23.30
N ALA A 534 -32.87 25.73 22.40
CA ALA A 534 -33.07 26.18 21.02
C ALA A 534 -33.64 27.61 20.93
N ASP A 535 -34.54 27.97 21.84
CA ASP A 535 -35.32 29.21 21.81
C ASP A 535 -34.49 30.48 22.05
N SER A 536 -33.32 30.35 22.69
CA SER A 536 -32.42 31.47 23.00
C SER A 536 -31.43 31.83 21.88
N ARG A 537 -31.46 31.12 20.74
CA ARG A 537 -30.46 31.23 19.65
C ARG A 537 -30.85 32.19 18.52
N MET A 538 -32.05 32.76 18.56
CA MET A 538 -32.56 33.67 17.52
C MET A 538 -32.45 35.11 18.02
N GLY A 539 -31.53 35.88 17.42
CA GLY A 539 -31.66 37.33 17.42
C GLY A 539 -32.98 37.70 16.74
N VAL A 540 -33.69 38.65 17.33
CA VAL A 540 -35.04 39.12 16.94
C VAL A 540 -35.19 39.21 15.41
N PRO A 541 -36.00 38.34 14.77
CA PRO A 541 -36.42 38.52 13.40
C PRO A 541 -37.36 39.72 13.34
N VAL A 542 -37.23 40.52 12.29
CA VAL A 542 -38.24 41.51 11.91
C VAL A 542 -39.55 40.75 11.70
N GLU A 543 -40.63 41.15 12.38
CA GLU A 543 -41.95 40.53 12.24
C GLU A 543 -42.38 40.57 10.76
N PRO A 544 -42.76 39.42 10.15
CA PRO A 544 -43.34 39.39 8.82
C PRO A 544 -44.70 40.10 8.86
N THR A 545 -45.05 40.78 7.78
CA THR A 545 -46.38 41.43 7.68
C THR A 545 -47.49 40.38 7.60
N GLU A 546 -48.71 40.68 8.08
CA GLU A 546 -49.87 39.75 8.07
C GLU A 546 -50.13 39.13 6.67
N GLU A 547 -49.76 39.79 5.58
CA GLU A 547 -49.87 39.26 4.21
C GLU A 547 -48.85 38.15 3.87
N GLU A 548 -47.69 38.10 4.55
CA GLU A 548 -46.66 37.08 4.36
C GLU A 548 -46.98 35.80 5.16
N GLU A 549 -47.60 35.91 6.33
CA GLU A 549 -48.06 34.76 7.13
C GLU A 549 -49.22 34.02 6.47
N GLU A 550 -50.20 34.72 5.90
CA GLU A 550 -51.29 34.08 5.14
C GLU A 550 -50.77 33.36 3.89
N ALA A 551 -49.77 33.94 3.20
CA ALA A 551 -49.17 33.34 2.01
C ALA A 551 -48.25 32.15 2.31
N GLU A 552 -47.65 32.08 3.49
CA GLU A 552 -46.90 30.91 3.96
C GLU A 552 -47.81 29.80 4.48
N GLU A 553 -48.90 30.13 5.20
CA GLU A 553 -49.89 29.13 5.62
C GLU A 553 -50.59 28.49 4.42
N GLU A 554 -50.99 29.25 3.40
CA GLU A 554 -51.60 28.67 2.19
C GLU A 554 -50.62 27.75 1.43
N ARG A 555 -49.34 28.13 1.32
CA ARG A 555 -48.31 27.26 0.70
C ARG A 555 -48.02 26.02 1.54
N PHE A 556 -48.04 26.14 2.87
CA PHE A 556 -47.81 25.01 3.77
C PHE A 556 -48.97 24.02 3.69
N TYR A 557 -50.22 24.49 3.61
CA TYR A 557 -51.39 23.65 3.40
C TYR A 557 -51.45 23.02 1.99
N GLU A 558 -51.05 23.73 0.93
CA GLU A 558 -50.94 23.15 -0.42
C GLU A 558 -49.84 22.08 -0.50
N THR A 559 -48.73 22.25 0.20
CA THR A 559 -47.61 21.28 0.21
C THR A 559 -47.91 20.07 1.11
N ALA A 560 -48.63 20.25 2.22
CA ALA A 560 -49.05 19.17 3.11
C ALA A 560 -50.20 18.33 2.54
N MET A 561 -50.98 18.87 1.60
CA MET A 561 -52.06 18.17 0.89
C MET A 561 -51.63 17.61 -0.47
N ALA A 562 -50.39 17.82 -0.89
CA ALA A 562 -49.82 17.12 -2.02
C ALA A 562 -49.71 15.62 -1.66
N GLU A 563 -50.49 14.77 -2.35
CA GLU A 563 -50.41 13.33 -2.20
C GLU A 563 -48.94 12.86 -2.20
N PRO A 564 -48.53 11.97 -1.28
CA PRO A 564 -47.17 11.49 -1.21
C PRO A 564 -46.79 10.99 -2.60
N ALA A 565 -45.73 11.58 -3.18
CA ALA A 565 -45.25 11.23 -4.51
C ALA A 565 -45.28 9.71 -4.65
N GLN A 566 -46.20 9.20 -5.48
CA GLN A 566 -46.38 7.77 -5.68
C GLN A 566 -44.98 7.19 -5.92
N LYS A 567 -44.50 6.34 -4.98
CA LYS A 567 -43.25 5.60 -5.13
C LYS A 567 -43.30 4.99 -6.53
N LYS A 568 -42.53 5.52 -7.49
CA LYS A 568 -42.41 4.90 -8.81
C LYS A 568 -42.03 3.46 -8.54
N ALA A 569 -42.95 2.53 -8.84
CA ALA A 569 -42.76 1.13 -8.52
C ALA A 569 -41.42 0.69 -9.13
N ARG A 570 -40.47 0.27 -8.28
CA ARG A 570 -39.20 -0.28 -8.76
C ARG A 570 -39.56 -1.51 -9.59
N THR A 571 -39.24 -1.51 -10.87
CA THR A 571 -39.55 -2.65 -11.73
C THR A 571 -38.72 -3.85 -11.31
N SER A 572 -39.25 -5.07 -11.49
CA SER A 572 -38.49 -6.28 -11.26
C SER A 572 -37.30 -6.35 -12.23
N ARG A 573 -36.17 -6.86 -11.76
CA ARG A 573 -34.98 -7.08 -12.60
C ARG A 573 -34.32 -8.42 -12.31
N THR A 574 -33.75 -9.01 -13.35
CA THR A 574 -32.96 -10.23 -13.27
C THR A 574 -31.48 -9.90 -13.38
N PHE A 575 -30.63 -10.58 -12.60
CA PHE A 575 -29.18 -10.40 -12.63
C PHE A 575 -28.45 -11.69 -12.24
N LEU A 576 -27.17 -11.79 -12.61
CA LEU A 576 -26.28 -12.86 -12.16
C LEU A 576 -25.41 -12.33 -11.01
N PHE A 577 -25.27 -13.14 -9.95
CA PHE A 577 -24.38 -12.84 -8.84
C PHE A 577 -23.49 -14.04 -8.55
N SER A 578 -22.23 -13.80 -8.24
CA SER A 578 -21.23 -14.82 -7.97
C SER A 578 -20.64 -14.69 -6.58
N SER A 579 -20.45 -15.82 -5.90
CA SER A 579 -19.67 -15.92 -4.67
C SER A 579 -18.68 -17.09 -4.78
N GLU A 580 -17.58 -16.99 -4.05
CA GLU A 580 -16.57 -18.04 -3.98
C GLU A 580 -16.30 -18.47 -2.54
N SER A 581 -15.59 -19.60 -2.41
CA SER A 581 -15.04 -20.13 -1.17
C SER A 581 -13.76 -20.92 -1.47
N VAL A 582 -12.95 -21.15 -0.45
CA VAL A 582 -11.78 -22.03 -0.50
C VAL A 582 -11.81 -23.03 0.66
N ASN A 583 -11.11 -24.14 0.52
CA ASN A 583 -11.06 -25.20 1.52
C ASN A 583 -10.09 -24.87 2.66
N GLU A 584 -10.14 -25.66 3.75
CA GLU A 584 -9.20 -25.56 4.87
C GLU A 584 -7.72 -25.71 4.47
N GLY A 585 -7.43 -26.32 3.31
CA GLY A 585 -6.07 -26.51 2.81
C GLY A 585 -5.52 -25.36 1.94
N HIS A 586 -6.33 -24.35 1.62
CA HIS A 586 -5.84 -23.16 0.93
C HIS A 586 -4.82 -22.42 1.82
N PRO A 587 -3.68 -21.93 1.31
CA PRO A 587 -2.61 -21.39 2.14
C PRO A 587 -3.05 -20.23 3.06
N ASP A 588 -3.83 -19.26 2.55
CA ASP A 588 -4.43 -18.23 3.43
C ASP A 588 -5.31 -18.82 4.56
N LYS A 589 -6.06 -19.89 4.28
CA LYS A 589 -6.90 -20.54 5.30
C LYS A 589 -6.11 -21.40 6.27
N ILE A 590 -4.94 -21.90 5.89
CA ILE A 590 -3.99 -22.49 6.84
C ILE A 590 -3.57 -21.42 7.85
N CYS A 591 -3.22 -20.22 7.37
CA CYS A 591 -2.83 -19.10 8.24
C CYS A 591 -3.94 -18.69 9.21
N ASP A 592 -5.18 -18.55 8.71
CA ASP A 592 -6.34 -18.27 9.56
C ASP A 592 -6.53 -19.32 10.67
N GLN A 593 -6.45 -20.62 10.31
CA GLN A 593 -6.62 -21.71 11.26
C GLN A 593 -5.49 -21.77 12.29
N VAL A 594 -4.24 -21.52 11.88
CA VAL A 594 -3.09 -21.45 12.81
C VAL A 594 -3.24 -20.27 13.77
N SER A 595 -3.56 -19.08 13.25
CA SER A 595 -3.80 -17.88 14.05
C SER A 595 -4.90 -18.10 15.10
N ASP A 596 -6.01 -18.73 14.74
CA ASP A 596 -7.08 -19.04 15.68
C ASP A 596 -6.78 -20.21 16.63
N ALA A 597 -5.97 -21.19 16.22
CA ALA A 597 -5.51 -22.24 17.12
C ALA A 597 -4.58 -21.68 18.22
N VAL A 598 -3.74 -20.70 17.88
CA VAL A 598 -2.94 -19.97 18.87
C VAL A 598 -3.85 -19.18 19.83
N LEU A 599 -4.88 -18.51 19.31
CA LEU A 599 -5.87 -17.82 20.15
C LEU A 599 -6.59 -18.80 21.08
N ASP A 600 -7.05 -19.94 20.58
CA ASP A 600 -7.73 -20.95 21.39
C ASP A 600 -6.82 -21.48 22.50
N ALA A 601 -5.55 -21.76 22.19
CA ALA A 601 -4.56 -22.16 23.19
C ALA A 601 -4.35 -21.09 24.27
N CYS A 602 -4.38 -19.80 23.91
CA CYS A 602 -4.33 -18.69 24.87
C CYS A 602 -5.58 -18.68 25.77
N LEU A 603 -6.77 -18.70 25.17
CA LEU A 603 -8.05 -18.58 25.89
C LEU A 603 -8.34 -19.79 26.78
N GLN A 604 -7.87 -20.98 26.40
CA GLN A 604 -8.02 -22.19 27.19
C GLN A 604 -7.31 -22.07 28.56
N ALA A 605 -6.15 -21.42 28.60
CA ALA A 605 -5.38 -21.24 29.83
C ALA A 605 -5.70 -19.91 30.53
N ASP A 606 -5.97 -18.86 29.77
CA ASP A 606 -6.27 -17.51 30.26
C ASP A 606 -7.38 -16.88 29.41
N PRO A 607 -8.65 -16.91 29.88
CA PRO A 607 -9.79 -16.33 29.17
C PRO A 607 -9.70 -14.81 28.93
N LYS A 608 -8.79 -14.10 29.63
CA LYS A 608 -8.59 -12.66 29.47
C LYS A 608 -7.41 -12.30 28.57
N SER A 609 -6.78 -13.30 27.94
CA SER A 609 -5.68 -13.13 26.98
C SER A 609 -5.99 -12.07 25.93
N LYS A 610 -4.96 -11.26 25.61
CA LYS A 610 -4.97 -10.34 24.48
C LYS A 610 -4.14 -10.93 23.37
N VAL A 611 -4.75 -11.10 22.21
CA VAL A 611 -4.15 -11.83 21.09
C VAL A 611 -4.43 -11.07 19.80
N ALA A 612 -3.36 -10.79 19.07
CA ALA A 612 -3.33 -10.38 17.68
C ALA A 612 -2.25 -11.23 16.99
N CYS A 613 -2.59 -12.49 16.69
CA CYS A 613 -1.67 -13.46 16.11
C CYS A 613 -1.85 -13.51 14.59
N GLU A 614 -0.83 -13.10 13.86
CA GLU A 614 -0.76 -13.20 12.41
C GLU A 614 0.06 -14.43 12.00
N THR A 615 -0.33 -15.05 10.89
CA THR A 615 0.39 -16.20 10.33
C THR A 615 0.69 -15.95 8.86
N ALA A 616 1.89 -16.30 8.43
CA ALA A 616 2.29 -16.36 7.02
C ALA A 616 2.83 -17.75 6.68
N THR A 617 2.63 -18.22 5.46
CA THR A 617 3.19 -19.50 5.00
C THR A 617 3.63 -19.44 3.55
N LYS A 618 4.74 -20.11 3.25
CA LYS A 618 5.27 -20.36 1.90
C LYS A 618 6.15 -21.61 1.99
N ASP A 619 6.42 -22.28 0.87
CA ASP A 619 7.44 -23.33 0.67
C ASP A 619 7.99 -23.95 1.96
N ASN A 620 7.26 -24.95 2.48
CA ASN A 620 7.62 -25.70 3.68
C ASN A 620 7.94 -24.88 4.96
N MET A 621 7.38 -23.67 5.09
CA MET A 621 7.58 -22.78 6.23
C MET A 621 6.23 -22.19 6.69
N VAL A 622 6.06 -22.09 8.00
CA VAL A 622 4.96 -21.37 8.66
C VAL A 622 5.54 -20.40 9.68
N MET A 623 5.23 -19.13 9.55
CA MET A 623 5.64 -18.07 10.47
C MET A 623 4.44 -17.56 11.25
N VAL A 624 4.55 -17.51 12.58
CA VAL A 624 3.60 -16.85 13.47
C VAL A 624 4.22 -15.56 14.04
N ALA A 625 3.50 -14.46 13.99
CA ALA A 625 3.95 -13.14 14.41
C ALA A 625 2.82 -12.30 15.04
N GLY A 626 3.16 -11.15 15.62
CA GLY A 626 2.21 -10.20 16.21
C GLY A 626 2.31 -10.12 17.74
N GLU A 627 1.22 -9.71 18.39
CA GLU A 627 1.23 -9.34 19.81
C GLU A 627 0.33 -10.25 20.65
N ILE A 628 0.93 -10.89 21.66
CA ILE A 628 0.21 -11.74 22.61
C ILE A 628 0.58 -11.36 24.05
N THR A 629 -0.44 -11.03 24.84
CA THR A 629 -0.35 -10.87 26.29
C THR A 629 -1.26 -11.91 26.93
N THR A 630 -0.66 -12.94 27.53
CA THR A 630 -1.38 -14.07 28.12
C THR A 630 -0.61 -14.66 29.30
N GLY A 631 -1.32 -15.26 30.26
CA GLY A 631 -0.74 -16.16 31.26
C GLY A 631 -0.39 -17.56 30.73
N ALA A 632 -0.80 -17.89 29.51
CA ALA A 632 -0.57 -19.20 28.89
C ALA A 632 0.91 -19.45 28.56
N LYS A 633 1.38 -20.69 28.76
CA LYS A 633 2.67 -21.15 28.23
C LYS A 633 2.42 -21.89 26.91
N LEU A 634 2.69 -21.21 25.80
CA LEU A 634 2.41 -21.73 24.46
C LEU A 634 3.61 -22.46 23.87
N ASP A 635 3.34 -23.59 23.25
CA ASP A 635 4.25 -24.31 22.36
C ASP A 635 3.78 -24.08 20.92
N TYR A 636 4.26 -23.00 20.30
CA TYR A 636 3.83 -22.59 18.97
C TYR A 636 4.15 -23.64 17.90
N ASP A 637 5.31 -24.32 18.00
CA ASP A 637 5.70 -25.36 17.05
C ASP A 637 4.69 -26.52 17.09
N LYS A 638 4.35 -27.00 18.29
CA LYS A 638 3.33 -28.05 18.46
C LYS A 638 1.95 -27.62 17.96
N VAL A 639 1.52 -26.39 18.23
CA VAL A 639 0.22 -25.87 17.75
C VAL A 639 0.20 -25.83 16.22
N VAL A 640 1.20 -25.20 15.60
CA VAL A 640 1.32 -25.08 14.14
C VAL A 640 1.32 -26.45 13.48
N ARG A 641 2.19 -27.37 13.92
CA ARG A 641 2.28 -28.72 13.35
C ARG A 641 1.00 -29.51 13.56
N GLY A 642 0.32 -29.34 14.69
CA GLY A 642 -0.98 -29.95 14.96
C GLY A 642 -2.04 -29.53 13.95
N VAL A 643 -2.14 -28.23 13.67
CA VAL A 643 -3.08 -27.69 12.67
C VAL A 643 -2.74 -28.20 11.27
N VAL A 644 -1.47 -28.12 10.85
CA VAL A 644 -1.02 -28.59 9.53
C VAL A 644 -1.31 -30.09 9.34
N ALA A 645 -1.09 -30.91 10.38
CA ALA A 645 -1.42 -32.32 10.37
C ALA A 645 -2.93 -32.57 10.27
N GLN A 646 -3.75 -31.82 11.01
CA GLN A 646 -5.22 -31.93 11.00
C GLN A 646 -5.84 -31.59 9.63
N ILE A 647 -5.25 -30.62 8.92
CA ILE A 647 -5.65 -30.25 7.55
C ILE A 647 -5.31 -31.38 6.56
N GLY A 648 -4.18 -32.05 6.78
CA GLY A 648 -3.74 -33.22 5.99
C GLY A 648 -2.48 -32.99 5.16
N PHE A 649 -1.64 -32.03 5.55
CA PHE A 649 -0.35 -31.75 4.91
C PHE A 649 0.77 -32.55 5.58
N ASP A 650 1.22 -33.62 4.92
CA ASP A 650 2.20 -34.58 5.45
C ASP A 650 3.44 -34.79 4.57
N SER A 651 3.48 -34.18 3.38
CA SER A 651 4.53 -34.38 2.37
C SER A 651 4.92 -33.07 1.70
N PHE A 652 6.23 -32.80 1.67
CA PHE A 652 6.84 -31.72 0.90
C PHE A 652 8.08 -32.27 0.20
N VAL A 653 8.17 -32.02 -1.10
CA VAL A 653 9.36 -32.24 -1.93
C VAL A 653 9.67 -30.94 -2.62
N ASP A 654 10.90 -30.45 -2.50
CA ASP A 654 11.35 -29.19 -3.10
C ASP A 654 11.60 -29.33 -4.61
N ASP A 655 10.55 -29.72 -5.33
CA ASP A 655 10.51 -29.90 -6.78
C ASP A 655 9.07 -29.74 -7.25
N LEU A 656 8.81 -28.70 -8.04
CA LEU A 656 7.48 -28.39 -8.58
C LEU A 656 6.98 -29.42 -9.61
N SER A 657 7.85 -30.32 -10.08
CA SER A 657 7.47 -31.46 -10.91
C SER A 657 7.07 -32.70 -10.10
N SER A 658 7.35 -32.69 -8.79
CA SER A 658 7.08 -33.83 -7.91
C SER A 658 5.59 -34.08 -7.77
N VAL A 659 5.15 -35.28 -8.14
CA VAL A 659 3.78 -35.72 -7.91
C VAL A 659 3.52 -36.09 -6.46
N ASP A 660 4.57 -36.35 -5.67
CA ASP A 660 4.49 -36.81 -4.28
C ASP A 660 4.37 -35.64 -3.28
N SER A 661 4.75 -34.43 -3.68
CA SER A 661 4.60 -33.25 -2.83
C SER A 661 3.13 -32.85 -2.72
N LYS A 662 2.62 -32.77 -1.48
CA LYS A 662 1.30 -32.17 -1.21
C LYS A 662 1.39 -30.66 -0.98
N GLY A 663 2.59 -30.13 -0.80
CA GLY A 663 2.90 -28.70 -0.74
C GLY A 663 3.26 -28.15 0.63
N LEU A 664 3.16 -28.96 1.67
CA LEU A 664 3.62 -28.69 3.03
C LEU A 664 3.69 -30.02 3.81
N SER A 665 4.61 -30.15 4.76
CA SER A 665 4.64 -31.29 5.68
C SER A 665 4.69 -30.84 7.13
N HIS A 666 3.72 -31.28 7.94
CA HIS A 666 3.73 -31.02 9.38
C HIS A 666 4.99 -31.57 10.10
N LYS A 667 5.71 -32.51 9.48
CA LYS A 667 6.90 -33.17 10.06
C LYS A 667 8.17 -32.39 9.79
N THR A 668 8.31 -31.83 8.60
CA THR A 668 9.55 -31.22 8.11
C THR A 668 9.45 -29.72 7.92
N CYS A 669 8.27 -29.10 8.08
CA CYS A 669 8.15 -27.67 7.91
C CYS A 669 8.93 -26.89 8.97
N GLU A 670 9.50 -25.76 8.56
CA GLU A 670 10.09 -24.77 9.46
C GLU A 670 8.96 -23.98 10.15
N VAL A 671 9.07 -23.80 11.47
CA VAL A 671 8.14 -22.95 12.23
C VAL A 671 8.90 -21.75 12.78
N LEU A 672 8.59 -20.56 12.26
CA LEU A 672 9.21 -19.30 12.68
C LEU A 672 8.29 -18.56 13.65
N VAL A 673 8.82 -18.19 14.82
CA VAL A 673 8.04 -17.49 15.86
C VAL A 673 8.61 -16.08 16.06
N ARG A 674 7.76 -15.06 15.88
CA ARG A 674 8.06 -13.63 16.06
C ARG A 674 6.94 -12.91 16.80
N ILE A 675 6.64 -13.39 18.01
CA ILE A 675 5.59 -12.87 18.89
C ILE A 675 6.19 -11.95 19.96
N ASN A 676 5.59 -10.77 20.17
CA ASN A 676 5.93 -9.83 21.25
C ASN A 676 4.72 -9.60 22.18
N LYS A 677 4.95 -8.89 23.30
CA LYS A 677 3.84 -8.44 24.17
C LYS A 677 3.16 -7.21 23.56
N GLN A 678 1.87 -7.02 23.87
CA GLN A 678 1.13 -5.83 23.47
C GLN A 678 1.73 -4.55 24.10
N SER A 679 1.67 -3.43 23.37
CA SER A 679 2.09 -2.12 23.86
C SER A 679 1.34 -1.73 25.16
N PRO A 680 2.05 -1.24 26.21
CA PRO A 680 1.44 -0.73 27.43
C PRO A 680 0.44 0.41 27.21
N ASP A 681 0.67 1.29 26.23
CA ASP A 681 -0.20 2.45 25.95
C ASP A 681 -1.57 2.00 25.43
N ILE A 682 -1.58 0.99 24.56
CA ILE A 682 -2.81 0.36 24.05
C ILE A 682 -3.56 -0.33 25.21
N ALA A 683 -2.83 -1.05 26.07
CA ALA A 683 -3.44 -1.71 27.23
C ALA A 683 -4.11 -0.70 28.18
N GLY A 684 -3.43 0.43 28.44
CA GLY A 684 -3.92 1.57 29.23
C GLY A 684 -5.24 2.15 28.72
N GLY A 685 -5.32 2.44 27.42
CA GLY A 685 -6.52 3.02 26.80
C GLY A 685 -7.71 2.05 26.71
N VAL A 686 -7.46 0.74 26.62
CA VAL A 686 -8.49 -0.25 26.27
C VAL A 686 -9.10 -0.92 27.50
N HIS A 687 -8.28 -1.45 28.42
CA HIS A 687 -8.79 -2.35 29.47
C HIS A 687 -8.14 -2.22 30.85
N VAL A 688 -6.97 -1.59 30.98
CA VAL A 688 -6.32 -1.42 32.29
C VAL A 688 -7.12 -0.43 33.14
N GLY A 689 -7.49 -0.83 34.36
CA GLY A 689 -8.24 0.02 35.30
C GLY A 689 -9.71 0.27 34.93
N LYS A 690 -10.25 -0.45 33.93
CA LYS A 690 -11.66 -0.33 33.50
C LYS A 690 -12.48 -1.54 33.94
N ASP A 691 -13.75 -1.31 34.23
CA ASP A 691 -14.72 -2.38 34.46
C ASP A 691 -14.92 -3.22 33.20
N GLU A 692 -15.27 -4.50 33.38
CA GLU A 692 -15.35 -5.48 32.30
C GLU A 692 -16.37 -5.11 31.21
N MET A 693 -17.44 -4.39 31.60
CA MET A 693 -18.49 -3.92 30.70
C MET A 693 -18.11 -2.63 29.95
N ASP A 694 -17.16 -1.87 30.49
CA ASP A 694 -16.74 -0.56 29.97
C ASP A 694 -15.34 -0.61 29.34
N VAL A 695 -14.88 -1.83 29.02
CA VAL A 695 -13.71 -2.05 28.15
C VAL A 695 -13.96 -1.35 26.83
N GLY A 696 -13.01 -0.49 26.45
CA GLY A 696 -13.05 0.25 25.20
C GLY A 696 -12.80 -0.67 24.00
N ALA A 697 -13.15 -0.22 22.80
CA ALA A 697 -12.76 -0.91 21.59
C ALA A 697 -11.23 -1.02 21.51
N GLY A 698 -10.72 -2.21 21.19
CA GLY A 698 -9.28 -2.45 21.09
C GLY A 698 -8.58 -1.72 19.93
N ASP A 699 -9.37 -1.25 18.96
CA ASP A 699 -8.95 -0.44 17.82
C ASP A 699 -10.16 0.36 17.31
N GLN A 700 -9.93 1.34 16.44
CA GLN A 700 -10.99 1.91 15.62
C GLN A 700 -11.45 0.90 14.55
N GLY A 701 -12.70 0.98 14.14
CA GLY A 701 -13.12 0.17 12.99
C GLY A 701 -14.60 0.26 12.68
N ILE A 702 -14.94 -0.30 11.52
CA ILE A 702 -16.29 -0.36 10.97
C ILE A 702 -16.61 -1.84 10.76
N MET A 703 -17.81 -2.28 11.14
CA MET A 703 -18.20 -3.69 11.04
C MET A 703 -19.59 -3.79 10.45
N PHE A 704 -19.80 -4.80 9.60
CA PHE A 704 -21.08 -5.05 8.95
C PHE A 704 -21.61 -6.43 9.30
N GLY A 705 -22.94 -6.51 9.38
CA GLY A 705 -23.70 -7.74 9.53
C GLY A 705 -24.77 -7.81 8.48
N TYR A 706 -24.89 -8.95 7.79
CA TYR A 706 -25.89 -9.13 6.74
C TYR A 706 -26.73 -10.39 6.99
N ALA A 707 -27.99 -10.31 6.64
CA ALA A 707 -28.90 -11.45 6.58
C ALA A 707 -29.89 -11.31 5.42
N SER A 708 -30.31 -12.44 4.88
CA SER A 708 -31.35 -12.50 3.85
C SER A 708 -32.22 -13.73 4.02
N ASP A 709 -33.52 -13.63 3.71
CA ASP A 709 -34.47 -14.73 3.82
C ASP A 709 -34.39 -15.77 2.70
N GLU A 710 -33.42 -15.67 1.78
CA GLU A 710 -33.18 -16.62 0.66
C GLU A 710 -33.04 -18.08 1.13
N THR A 711 -32.43 -18.29 2.30
CA THR A 711 -32.09 -19.60 2.87
C THR A 711 -32.54 -19.67 4.34
N SER A 712 -32.70 -20.89 4.87
CA SER A 712 -33.15 -21.10 6.25
C SER A 712 -32.15 -20.62 7.31
N ASP A 713 -30.85 -20.54 6.99
CA ASP A 713 -29.80 -20.04 7.88
C ASP A 713 -29.59 -18.51 7.74
N CYS A 714 -30.47 -17.85 7.01
CA CYS A 714 -30.46 -16.42 6.70
C CYS A 714 -29.18 -15.93 5.99
N MET A 715 -28.56 -16.77 5.17
CA MET A 715 -27.38 -16.44 4.35
C MET A 715 -27.74 -16.27 2.86
N PRO A 716 -26.95 -15.49 2.10
CA PRO A 716 -27.08 -15.49 0.64
C PRO A 716 -26.81 -16.89 0.06
N LEU A 717 -27.65 -17.34 -0.88
CA LEU A 717 -27.55 -18.70 -1.41
C LEU A 717 -26.22 -18.96 -2.15
N THR A 718 -25.73 -18.00 -2.94
CA THR A 718 -24.44 -18.15 -3.66
C THR A 718 -23.29 -18.47 -2.72
N HIS A 719 -23.20 -17.76 -1.59
CA HIS A 719 -22.13 -17.93 -0.63
C HIS A 719 -22.30 -19.21 0.22
N SER A 720 -23.53 -19.51 0.66
CA SER A 720 -23.83 -20.77 1.37
C SER A 720 -23.49 -21.99 0.51
N MET A 721 -23.83 -21.95 -0.78
CA MET A 721 -23.49 -23.01 -1.72
C MET A 721 -21.99 -23.14 -1.96
N ALA A 722 -21.27 -22.05 -2.28
CA ALA A 722 -19.82 -22.09 -2.49
C ALA A 722 -19.10 -22.66 -1.25
N THR A 723 -19.44 -22.15 -0.07
CA THR A 723 -18.84 -22.59 1.21
C THR A 723 -19.08 -24.07 1.49
N ARG A 724 -20.33 -24.53 1.34
CA ARG A 724 -20.68 -25.94 1.60
C ARG A 724 -20.08 -26.89 0.56
N LEU A 725 -19.90 -26.48 -0.70
CA LEU A 725 -19.16 -27.28 -1.70
C LEU A 725 -17.72 -27.54 -1.25
N GLY A 726 -17.03 -26.50 -0.78
CA GLY A 726 -15.67 -26.63 -0.25
C GLY A 726 -15.59 -27.51 1.00
N LYS A 727 -16.58 -27.40 1.89
CA LYS A 727 -16.69 -28.25 3.07
C LYS A 727 -16.93 -29.71 2.68
N THR A 728 -17.88 -29.98 1.78
CA THR A 728 -18.16 -31.34 1.30
C THR A 728 -16.95 -31.96 0.62
N LEU A 729 -16.17 -31.20 -0.19
CA LEU A 729 -14.89 -31.67 -0.76
C LEU A 729 -13.93 -32.17 0.33
N THR A 730 -13.87 -31.45 1.44
CA THR A 730 -13.02 -31.80 2.58
C THR A 730 -13.54 -33.04 3.31
N GLU A 731 -14.86 -33.15 3.49
CA GLU A 731 -15.50 -34.30 4.13
C GLU A 731 -15.27 -35.59 3.33
N VAL A 732 -15.46 -35.58 2.01
CA VAL A 732 -15.24 -36.77 1.16
C VAL A 732 -13.76 -37.13 1.01
N ARG A 733 -12.86 -36.15 1.16
CA ARG A 733 -11.41 -36.40 1.26
C ARG A 733 -11.08 -37.09 2.59
N LYS A 734 -11.46 -36.49 3.72
CA LYS A 734 -11.13 -36.98 5.07
C LYS A 734 -11.79 -38.32 5.40
N SER A 735 -12.96 -38.61 4.83
CA SER A 735 -13.61 -39.93 4.96
C SER A 735 -12.93 -41.03 4.13
N GLY A 736 -12.09 -40.66 3.15
CA GLY A 736 -11.49 -41.57 2.19
C GLY A 736 -12.43 -42.02 1.06
N GLU A 737 -13.65 -41.47 0.96
CA GLU A 737 -14.58 -41.73 -0.15
C GLU A 737 -14.02 -41.25 -1.49
N CYS A 738 -13.34 -40.10 -1.47
CA CYS A 738 -12.52 -39.56 -2.56
C CYS A 738 -11.08 -39.41 -2.08
N TRP A 739 -10.44 -40.55 -1.74
CA TRP A 739 -9.09 -40.62 -1.17
C TRP A 739 -7.99 -39.94 -2.01
N TRP A 740 -8.24 -39.75 -3.30
CA TRP A 740 -7.34 -39.11 -4.25
C TRP A 740 -7.38 -37.57 -4.18
N LEU A 741 -8.30 -36.96 -3.43
CA LEU A 741 -8.32 -35.53 -3.17
C LEU A 741 -7.21 -35.13 -2.20
N ARG A 742 -6.60 -33.97 -2.45
CA ARG A 742 -5.61 -33.34 -1.58
C ARG A 742 -6.19 -32.06 -0.93
N PRO A 743 -5.52 -31.47 0.07
CA PRO A 743 -6.17 -30.47 0.94
C PRO A 743 -6.61 -29.16 0.27
N ASP A 744 -5.86 -28.65 -0.72
CA ASP A 744 -6.16 -27.36 -1.34
C ASP A 744 -7.34 -27.46 -2.32
N GLY A 745 -8.23 -26.48 -2.29
CA GLY A 745 -9.42 -26.45 -3.13
C GLY A 745 -10.14 -25.11 -3.11
N LYS A 746 -10.79 -24.81 -4.25
CA LYS A 746 -11.50 -23.56 -4.52
C LYS A 746 -12.83 -23.86 -5.18
N THR A 747 -13.86 -23.11 -4.83
CA THR A 747 -15.21 -23.28 -5.35
C THR A 747 -15.83 -21.91 -5.66
N GLN A 748 -16.53 -21.79 -6.77
CA GLN A 748 -17.26 -20.58 -7.15
C GLN A 748 -18.63 -20.95 -7.68
N VAL A 749 -19.63 -20.15 -7.32
CA VAL A 749 -21.03 -20.37 -7.69
C VAL A 749 -21.62 -19.08 -8.23
N THR A 750 -22.26 -19.16 -9.38
CA THR A 750 -23.03 -18.08 -9.99
C THR A 750 -24.50 -18.47 -10.05
N ILE A 751 -25.39 -17.61 -9.52
CA ILE A 751 -26.83 -17.81 -9.51
C ILE A 751 -27.51 -16.65 -10.22
N GLU A 752 -28.55 -16.96 -10.99
CA GLU A 752 -29.47 -15.96 -11.53
C GLU A 752 -30.52 -15.62 -10.48
N TYR A 753 -30.64 -14.34 -10.18
CA TYR A 753 -31.53 -13.77 -9.19
C TYR A 753 -32.59 -12.91 -9.83
N MET A 754 -33.79 -12.91 -9.25
CA MET A 754 -34.83 -11.93 -9.51
C MET A 754 -34.94 -11.00 -8.30
N GLN A 755 -34.74 -9.70 -8.51
CA GLN A 755 -35.05 -8.67 -7.53
C GLN A 755 -36.49 -8.21 -7.73
N HIS A 756 -37.26 -8.25 -6.66
CA HIS A 756 -38.65 -7.81 -6.63
C HIS A 756 -38.75 -6.29 -6.35
N PRO A 757 -39.89 -5.65 -6.67
CA PRO A 757 -40.12 -4.22 -6.37
C PRO A 757 -39.94 -3.84 -4.90
N ASP A 758 -40.22 -4.78 -4.00
CA ASP A 758 -40.06 -4.67 -2.54
C ASP A 758 -38.60 -4.87 -2.09
N GLY A 759 -37.65 -4.92 -3.02
CA GLY A 759 -36.22 -5.05 -2.70
C GLY A 759 -35.76 -6.45 -2.27
N SER A 760 -36.69 -7.38 -2.06
CA SER A 760 -36.36 -8.79 -1.82
C SER A 760 -35.72 -9.44 -3.05
N VAL A 761 -34.92 -10.48 -2.82
CA VAL A 761 -34.24 -11.21 -3.89
C VAL A 761 -34.62 -12.68 -3.82
N GLU A 762 -34.80 -13.29 -4.98
CA GLU A 762 -35.18 -14.69 -5.11
C GLU A 762 -34.25 -15.41 -6.08
N PRO A 763 -33.57 -16.50 -5.67
CA PRO A 763 -32.74 -17.29 -6.55
C PRO A 763 -33.61 -18.09 -7.54
N LYS A 764 -33.29 -18.01 -8.85
CA LYS A 764 -34.07 -18.63 -9.93
C LYS A 764 -33.44 -19.87 -10.53
N LYS A 765 -32.14 -19.84 -10.80
CA LYS A 765 -31.39 -21.01 -11.31
C LYS A 765 -29.91 -20.90 -10.97
N ILE A 766 -29.27 -22.04 -10.78
CA ILE A 766 -27.80 -22.11 -10.69
C ILE A 766 -27.28 -22.03 -12.12
N HIS A 767 -26.57 -20.93 -12.41
CA HIS A 767 -26.03 -20.66 -13.74
C HIS A 767 -24.71 -21.41 -13.94
N THR A 768 -23.76 -21.26 -13.00
CA THR A 768 -22.41 -21.83 -13.12
C THR A 768 -21.91 -22.34 -11.78
N VAL A 769 -21.25 -23.50 -11.79
CA VAL A 769 -20.47 -24.05 -10.68
C VAL A 769 -19.04 -24.30 -11.16
N VAL A 770 -18.08 -23.74 -10.44
CA VAL A 770 -16.64 -23.96 -10.67
C VAL A 770 -16.06 -24.64 -9.44
N ILE A 771 -15.32 -25.72 -9.65
CA ILE A 771 -14.53 -26.39 -8.61
C ILE A 771 -13.13 -26.60 -9.16
N SER A 772 -12.12 -26.12 -8.43
CA SER A 772 -10.71 -26.44 -8.68
C SER A 772 -10.16 -27.05 -7.41
N THR A 773 -9.89 -28.35 -7.43
CA THR A 773 -9.44 -29.10 -6.25
C THR A 773 -8.13 -29.79 -6.52
N GLN A 774 -7.23 -29.74 -5.54
CA GLN A 774 -5.96 -30.46 -5.57
C GLN A 774 -6.21 -31.97 -5.54
N HIS A 775 -5.43 -32.74 -6.27
CA HIS A 775 -5.59 -34.20 -6.35
C HIS A 775 -4.26 -34.92 -6.60
N ALA A 776 -4.26 -36.21 -6.28
CA ALA A 776 -3.20 -37.15 -6.64
C ALA A 776 -3.06 -37.29 -8.16
N GLU A 777 -1.93 -37.83 -8.64
CA GLU A 777 -1.70 -37.97 -10.09
C GLU A 777 -2.75 -38.90 -10.74
N PRO A 778 -3.56 -38.40 -11.71
CA PRO A 778 -4.63 -39.19 -12.33
C PRO A 778 -4.11 -40.45 -13.02
N SER A 779 -4.84 -41.55 -12.88
CA SER A 779 -4.54 -42.88 -13.48
C SER A 779 -3.21 -43.52 -13.08
N LYS A 780 -2.47 -42.94 -12.11
CA LYS A 780 -1.12 -43.42 -11.74
C LYS A 780 -0.90 -43.55 -10.23
N ALA A 781 -1.33 -42.55 -9.45
CA ALA A 781 -1.11 -42.56 -8.02
C ALA A 781 -1.82 -43.74 -7.35
N LYS A 782 -1.13 -44.42 -6.43
CA LYS A 782 -1.65 -45.57 -5.68
C LYS A 782 -2.17 -45.13 -4.32
N ARG A 783 -3.28 -45.71 -3.87
CA ARG A 783 -3.90 -45.38 -2.59
C ARG A 783 -2.99 -45.68 -1.41
N THR A 784 -2.22 -46.77 -1.46
CA THR A 784 -1.23 -47.11 -0.43
C THR A 784 -0.12 -46.07 -0.27
N GLN A 785 0.16 -45.29 -1.32
CA GLN A 785 1.15 -44.20 -1.29
C GLN A 785 0.52 -42.88 -0.83
N GLU A 786 -0.69 -42.56 -1.27
CA GLU A 786 -1.39 -41.32 -0.89
C GLU A 786 -1.94 -41.34 0.54
N CYS A 787 -2.37 -42.52 1.01
CA CYS A 787 -3.02 -42.72 2.30
C CYS A 787 -2.14 -43.59 3.20
N ALA A 788 -1.29 -42.95 4.02
CA ALA A 788 -0.45 -43.63 4.99
C ALA A 788 -1.29 -44.54 5.93
N GLY A 789 -0.87 -45.81 6.06
CA GLY A 789 -1.54 -46.79 6.92
C GLY A 789 -2.73 -47.53 6.30
N TYR A 790 -3.05 -47.30 5.02
CA TYR A 790 -4.10 -48.06 4.32
C TYR A 790 -3.67 -49.52 4.06
N THR A 791 -4.50 -50.49 4.48
CA THR A 791 -4.25 -51.94 4.38
C THR A 791 -5.24 -52.69 3.47
N GLY A 792 -6.15 -51.96 2.81
CA GLY A 792 -7.14 -52.56 1.90
C GLY A 792 -6.55 -52.93 0.54
N ALA A 793 -7.42 -53.39 -0.37
CA ALA A 793 -7.03 -53.67 -1.75
C ALA A 793 -6.47 -52.40 -2.44
N GLU A 794 -5.39 -52.55 -3.19
CA GLU A 794 -4.75 -51.44 -3.89
C GLU A 794 -5.71 -50.82 -4.91
N MET A 795 -5.72 -49.49 -4.94
CA MET A 795 -6.53 -48.71 -5.87
C MET A 795 -5.64 -47.68 -6.56
N VAL A 796 -5.91 -47.44 -7.84
CA VAL A 796 -5.24 -46.39 -8.62
C VAL A 796 -6.19 -45.20 -8.72
N ALA A 797 -5.65 -43.98 -8.64
CA ALA A 797 -6.44 -42.75 -8.75
C ALA A 797 -7.24 -42.75 -10.07
N PRO A 798 -8.51 -42.31 -10.08
CA PRO A 798 -9.33 -42.29 -11.28
C PRO A 798 -8.76 -41.40 -12.40
N SER A 799 -9.28 -41.52 -13.61
CA SER A 799 -8.99 -40.54 -14.67
C SER A 799 -9.59 -39.17 -14.32
N MET A 800 -9.11 -38.08 -14.94
CA MET A 800 -9.69 -36.75 -14.74
C MET A 800 -11.20 -36.72 -15.03
N GLU A 801 -11.67 -37.44 -16.05
CA GLU A 801 -13.09 -37.53 -16.39
C GLU A 801 -13.90 -38.22 -15.27
N GLN A 802 -13.35 -39.30 -14.70
CA GLN A 802 -13.98 -40.02 -13.59
C GLN A 802 -13.96 -39.18 -12.31
N MET A 803 -12.85 -38.50 -12.00
CA MET A 803 -12.77 -37.55 -10.89
C MET A 803 -13.84 -36.46 -11.01
N ASN A 804 -14.03 -35.88 -12.21
CA ASN A 804 -15.06 -34.86 -12.44
C ASN A 804 -16.47 -35.41 -12.22
N LYS A 805 -16.77 -36.63 -12.69
CA LYS A 805 -18.05 -37.31 -12.43
C LYS A 805 -18.26 -37.57 -10.94
N GLU A 806 -17.23 -38.01 -10.23
CA GLU A 806 -17.30 -38.22 -8.78
C GLU A 806 -17.52 -36.90 -8.02
N ILE A 807 -16.90 -35.81 -8.43
CA ILE A 807 -17.13 -34.47 -7.85
C ILE A 807 -18.57 -34.02 -8.09
N GLU A 808 -19.11 -34.19 -9.30
CA GLU A 808 -20.50 -33.83 -9.58
C GLU A 808 -21.48 -34.60 -8.68
N GLU A 809 -21.33 -35.92 -8.59
CA GLU A 809 -22.24 -36.77 -7.81
C GLU A 809 -22.05 -36.63 -6.29
N LYS A 810 -20.82 -36.81 -5.82
CA LYS A 810 -20.53 -36.91 -4.38
C LYS A 810 -20.38 -35.55 -3.69
N VAL A 811 -20.09 -34.49 -4.45
CA VAL A 811 -19.90 -33.14 -3.90
C VAL A 811 -21.05 -32.22 -4.32
N ILE A 812 -21.24 -31.98 -5.63
CA ILE A 812 -22.20 -30.95 -6.10
C ILE A 812 -23.63 -31.37 -5.73
N LYS A 813 -24.10 -32.52 -6.22
CA LYS A 813 -25.48 -32.97 -5.98
C LYS A 813 -25.78 -33.21 -4.51
N ARG A 814 -24.84 -33.82 -3.77
CA ARG A 814 -24.95 -34.02 -2.31
C ARG A 814 -25.08 -32.70 -1.55
N THR A 815 -24.24 -31.71 -1.89
CA THR A 815 -24.30 -30.38 -1.25
C THR A 815 -25.64 -29.71 -1.52
N LEU A 816 -26.09 -29.71 -2.76
CA LEU A 816 -27.36 -29.09 -3.17
C LEU A 816 -28.59 -29.71 -2.51
N GLN A 817 -28.56 -31.01 -2.20
CA GLN A 817 -29.61 -31.68 -1.45
C GLN A 817 -29.68 -31.23 0.02
N SER A 818 -28.55 -30.79 0.60
CA SER A 818 -28.48 -30.38 2.01
C SER A 818 -28.95 -28.96 2.28
N ILE A 819 -28.93 -28.09 1.26
CA ILE A 819 -29.27 -26.66 1.41
C ILE A 819 -30.77 -26.49 1.23
N LYS A 820 -31.45 -25.95 2.24
CA LYS A 820 -32.88 -25.64 2.20
C LYS A 820 -33.11 -24.19 1.78
N LEU A 821 -33.90 -24.00 0.73
CA LEU A 821 -34.36 -22.70 0.28
C LEU A 821 -35.52 -22.19 1.15
N LYS A 822 -35.81 -20.89 1.05
CA LYS A 822 -37.01 -20.27 1.63
C LYS A 822 -38.31 -20.99 1.30
N SER A 823 -38.42 -21.53 0.08
CA SER A 823 -39.60 -22.28 -0.39
C SER A 823 -39.78 -23.64 0.32
N GLY A 824 -38.82 -24.05 1.16
CA GLY A 824 -38.76 -25.38 1.77
C GLY A 824 -38.18 -26.46 0.86
N GLN A 825 -37.97 -26.17 -0.43
CA GLN A 825 -37.33 -27.09 -1.38
C GLN A 825 -35.81 -27.11 -1.22
N PRO A 826 -35.13 -28.23 -1.51
CA PRO A 826 -33.67 -28.26 -1.54
C PRO A 826 -33.12 -27.47 -2.73
N ALA A 827 -31.92 -26.89 -2.60
CA ALA A 827 -31.29 -26.10 -3.65
C ALA A 827 -31.06 -26.87 -4.96
N ILE A 828 -31.06 -28.21 -4.93
CA ILE A 828 -31.00 -29.06 -6.12
C ILE A 828 -32.17 -28.80 -7.09
N SER A 829 -33.29 -28.23 -6.62
CA SER A 829 -34.40 -27.83 -7.51
C SER A 829 -34.02 -26.73 -8.49
N LEU A 830 -32.92 -26.01 -8.25
CA LEU A 830 -32.38 -24.94 -9.11
C LEU A 830 -31.26 -25.45 -10.03
N TYR A 831 -30.94 -26.75 -9.98
CA TYR A 831 -29.89 -27.40 -10.74
C TYR A 831 -30.48 -28.25 -11.87
N GLY A 832 -29.92 -28.15 -13.06
CA GLY A 832 -30.38 -28.87 -14.24
C GLY A 832 -29.41 -28.78 -15.42
N SER A 833 -29.83 -29.25 -16.60
CA SER A 833 -29.03 -29.26 -17.84
C SER A 833 -28.56 -27.89 -18.32
N HIS A 834 -29.19 -26.81 -17.83
CA HIS A 834 -28.76 -25.44 -18.06
C HIS A 834 -27.51 -25.03 -17.26
N THR A 835 -27.07 -25.84 -16.29
CA THR A 835 -26.00 -25.47 -15.35
C THR A 835 -24.64 -25.72 -15.99
N HIS A 836 -23.81 -24.70 -16.05
CA HIS A 836 -22.44 -24.83 -16.53
C HIS A 836 -21.54 -25.37 -15.42
N LEU A 837 -20.90 -26.51 -15.66
CA LEU A 837 -19.93 -27.11 -14.74
C LEU A 837 -18.50 -26.92 -15.25
N HIS A 838 -17.66 -26.30 -14.43
CA HIS A 838 -16.22 -26.19 -14.66
C HIS A 838 -15.49 -26.89 -13.51
N ILE A 839 -15.20 -28.18 -13.69
CA ILE A 839 -14.49 -29.00 -12.69
C ILE A 839 -13.05 -29.21 -13.17
N ASN A 840 -12.11 -28.70 -12.38
CA ASN A 840 -10.68 -28.60 -12.69
C ASN A 840 -10.41 -28.05 -14.10
N PRO A 841 -10.92 -26.85 -14.44
CA PRO A 841 -10.83 -26.31 -15.80
C PRO A 841 -9.39 -26.01 -16.25
N SER A 842 -8.45 -25.83 -15.31
CA SER A 842 -7.01 -25.68 -15.58
C SER A 842 -6.31 -27.00 -15.91
N GLY A 843 -7.01 -28.13 -15.87
CA GLY A 843 -6.43 -29.45 -15.99
C GLY A 843 -5.94 -29.99 -14.65
N LYS A 844 -4.72 -30.53 -14.61
CA LYS A 844 -4.16 -31.15 -13.40
C LYS A 844 -3.85 -30.09 -12.34
N PHE A 845 -4.24 -30.36 -11.10
CA PHE A 845 -3.87 -29.56 -9.93
C PHE A 845 -3.23 -30.48 -8.87
N ILE A 846 -1.94 -30.79 -9.03
CA ILE A 846 -1.22 -31.76 -8.18
C ILE A 846 -0.48 -31.05 -7.04
N ILE A 847 0.35 -30.05 -7.37
CA ILE A 847 0.99 -29.14 -6.41
C ILE A 847 -0.05 -28.12 -5.95
N GLY A 848 -0.17 -27.92 -4.63
CA GLY A 848 -1.10 -26.97 -4.03
C GLY A 848 -0.60 -26.54 -2.65
N GLY A 849 -1.43 -25.85 -1.87
CA GLY A 849 -1.03 -25.35 -0.56
C GLY A 849 0.13 -24.33 -0.63
N PRO A 850 0.95 -24.20 0.43
CA PRO A 850 2.03 -23.20 0.51
C PRO A 850 3.10 -23.28 -0.60
N GLN A 851 3.34 -24.49 -1.13
CA GLN A 851 4.24 -24.65 -2.28
C GLN A 851 3.68 -24.03 -3.55
N GLY A 852 2.36 -24.14 -3.76
CA GLY A 852 1.68 -23.58 -4.91
C GLY A 852 1.44 -22.06 -4.81
N ASP A 853 1.23 -21.53 -3.60
CA ASP A 853 0.92 -20.12 -3.38
C ASP A 853 1.26 -19.69 -1.94
N ALA A 854 1.60 -18.42 -1.72
CA ALA A 854 1.82 -17.88 -0.38
C ALA A 854 0.49 -17.71 0.37
N GLY A 855 0.50 -17.83 1.69
CA GLY A 855 -0.67 -17.62 2.53
C GLY A 855 -0.43 -16.58 3.62
N LEU A 856 -1.44 -15.76 3.92
CA LEU A 856 -1.44 -14.83 5.05
C LEU A 856 -2.81 -14.82 5.75
N THR A 857 -2.80 -14.66 7.07
CA THR A 857 -4.01 -14.46 7.89
C THR A 857 -4.82 -13.26 7.37
N GLY A 858 -6.15 -13.39 7.37
CA GLY A 858 -7.03 -12.27 7.03
C GLY A 858 -7.09 -11.91 5.54
N ARG A 859 -6.61 -12.76 4.64
CA ARG A 859 -6.70 -12.52 3.18
C ARG A 859 -7.98 -13.07 2.53
N LYS A 860 -8.85 -13.71 3.32
CA LYS A 860 -10.12 -14.31 2.87
C LYS A 860 -11.37 -13.72 3.54
N ILE A 861 -11.30 -12.44 3.96
CA ILE A 861 -12.37 -11.74 4.69
C ILE A 861 -13.76 -11.75 4.02
N ILE A 862 -13.85 -11.77 2.69
CA ILE A 862 -15.14 -11.86 1.99
C ILE A 862 -15.70 -13.29 2.02
N ILE A 863 -14.83 -14.30 2.00
CA ILE A 863 -15.21 -15.72 2.18
C ILE A 863 -15.60 -15.98 3.64
N ASP A 864 -15.00 -15.25 4.59
CA ASP A 864 -15.33 -15.37 6.01
C ASP A 864 -16.67 -14.74 6.38
N THR A 865 -17.24 -13.93 5.49
CA THR A 865 -18.45 -13.15 5.74
C THR A 865 -19.60 -13.54 4.82
N TYR A 866 -19.81 -12.78 3.73
CA TYR A 866 -21.06 -12.82 2.97
C TYR A 866 -20.85 -13.05 1.48
N GLY A 867 -19.64 -13.39 1.04
CA GLY A 867 -19.35 -13.77 -0.35
C GLY A 867 -19.66 -12.67 -1.36
N GLY A 868 -19.49 -11.40 -0.99
CA GLY A 868 -19.76 -10.22 -1.81
C GLY A 868 -21.13 -9.56 -1.56
N TRP A 869 -22.02 -10.20 -0.79
CA TRP A 869 -23.28 -9.61 -0.37
C TRP A 869 -23.11 -8.68 0.85
N GLY A 870 -24.08 -7.80 1.06
CA GLY A 870 -24.02 -6.83 2.15
C GLY A 870 -22.86 -5.84 1.95
N ALA A 871 -21.98 -5.76 2.94
CA ALA A 871 -20.77 -4.95 2.92
C ALA A 871 -19.72 -5.54 3.87
N HIS A 872 -18.50 -5.00 3.83
CA HIS A 872 -17.39 -5.41 4.69
C HIS A 872 -16.60 -4.18 5.16
N GLY A 873 -16.14 -4.18 6.41
CA GLY A 873 -15.47 -3.03 7.02
C GLY A 873 -13.94 -3.05 6.95
N GLY A 874 -13.37 -4.15 6.47
CA GLY A 874 -11.94 -4.33 6.20
C GLY A 874 -11.19 -5.15 7.25
N GLY A 875 -11.67 -5.19 8.49
CA GLY A 875 -11.05 -5.94 9.58
C GLY A 875 -11.13 -7.46 9.39
N ALA A 876 -9.98 -8.16 9.49
CA ALA A 876 -9.92 -9.61 9.57
C ALA A 876 -10.36 -10.15 10.94
N PHE A 877 -10.74 -11.44 11.00
CA PHE A 877 -11.21 -12.07 12.24
C PHE A 877 -10.14 -12.91 12.93
N SER A 878 -9.53 -13.85 12.20
CA SER A 878 -8.62 -14.86 12.73
C SER A 878 -7.45 -14.27 13.51
N GLY A 879 -7.08 -14.93 14.61
CA GLY A 879 -5.96 -14.49 15.47
C GLY A 879 -6.28 -13.34 16.43
N LYS A 880 -7.51 -12.85 16.44
CA LYS A 880 -7.93 -11.71 17.29
C LYS A 880 -8.80 -12.14 18.45
N ASP A 881 -8.46 -11.69 19.66
CA ASP A 881 -9.30 -11.88 20.84
C ASP A 881 -10.59 -11.02 20.81
N PRO A 882 -11.60 -11.32 21.64
CA PRO A 882 -12.92 -10.66 21.57
C PRO A 882 -12.92 -9.16 21.84
N THR A 883 -11.85 -8.58 22.39
CA THR A 883 -11.77 -7.12 22.57
C THR A 883 -11.47 -6.36 21.27
N LYS A 884 -11.08 -7.08 20.23
CA LYS A 884 -10.87 -6.52 18.89
C LYS A 884 -12.23 -6.51 18.19
N VAL A 885 -12.78 -5.31 18.07
CA VAL A 885 -14.14 -5.08 17.56
C VAL A 885 -14.31 -5.60 16.13
N ASP A 886 -13.24 -5.72 15.34
CA ASP A 886 -13.28 -6.33 14.01
C ASP A 886 -13.99 -7.68 14.00
N ARG A 887 -13.74 -8.50 15.03
CA ARG A 887 -14.37 -9.82 15.18
C ARG A 887 -15.67 -9.72 15.97
N SER A 888 -15.62 -9.18 17.19
CA SER A 888 -16.76 -9.24 18.10
C SER A 888 -17.94 -8.38 17.62
N ALA A 889 -17.68 -7.18 17.09
CA ALA A 889 -18.73 -6.34 16.55
C ALA A 889 -19.27 -6.85 15.20
N ALA A 890 -18.45 -7.49 14.35
CA ALA A 890 -18.98 -8.16 13.16
C ALA A 890 -19.93 -9.31 13.53
N TYR A 891 -19.60 -10.08 14.57
CA TYR A 891 -20.47 -11.14 15.08
C TYR A 891 -21.79 -10.60 15.65
N ILE A 892 -21.78 -9.52 16.44
CA ILE A 892 -23.02 -8.94 16.94
C ILE A 892 -23.85 -8.29 15.81
N CYS A 893 -23.20 -7.66 14.82
CA CYS A 893 -23.89 -7.16 13.63
C CYS A 893 -24.61 -8.29 12.89
N ARG A 894 -23.95 -9.45 12.72
CA ARG A 894 -24.60 -10.64 12.15
C ARG A 894 -25.81 -11.05 12.98
N GLN A 895 -25.69 -11.13 14.31
CA GLN A 895 -26.81 -11.50 15.17
C GLN A 895 -27.97 -10.52 15.03
N MET A 896 -27.70 -9.21 14.99
CA MET A 896 -28.72 -8.17 14.78
C MET A 896 -29.43 -8.34 13.44
N ALA A 897 -28.68 -8.40 12.33
CA ALA A 897 -29.26 -8.57 10.99
C ALA A 897 -30.08 -9.87 10.88
N LYS A 898 -29.56 -10.98 11.40
CA LYS A 898 -30.26 -12.26 11.44
C LYS A 898 -31.52 -12.18 12.28
N SER A 899 -31.50 -11.48 13.41
CA SER A 899 -32.68 -11.31 14.28
C SER A 899 -33.79 -10.54 13.56
N VAL A 900 -33.47 -9.49 12.81
CA VAL A 900 -34.45 -8.72 12.00
C VAL A 900 -35.11 -9.61 10.94
N VAL A 901 -34.30 -10.35 10.17
CA VAL A 901 -34.80 -11.20 9.08
C VAL A 901 -35.57 -12.41 9.61
N ASN A 902 -35.00 -13.15 10.57
CA ASN A 902 -35.61 -14.33 11.16
C ASN A 902 -36.92 -14.00 11.90
N SER A 903 -36.96 -12.84 12.56
CA SER A 903 -38.19 -12.35 13.19
C SER A 903 -39.20 -11.82 12.19
N GLY A 904 -38.88 -11.79 10.89
CA GLY A 904 -39.76 -11.39 9.80
C GLY A 904 -40.10 -9.90 9.75
N LEU A 905 -39.24 -9.04 10.30
CA LEU A 905 -39.36 -7.58 10.20
C LEU A 905 -38.91 -7.06 8.83
N SER A 906 -38.03 -7.79 8.15
CA SER A 906 -37.59 -7.48 6.79
C SER A 906 -37.18 -8.76 6.04
N ALA A 907 -37.12 -8.75 4.71
CA ALA A 907 -36.58 -9.87 3.93
C ALA A 907 -35.04 -9.85 3.87
N ARG A 908 -34.44 -8.67 3.96
CA ARG A 908 -32.98 -8.46 3.90
C ARG A 908 -32.61 -7.37 4.89
N CYS A 909 -31.50 -7.56 5.61
CA CYS A 909 -31.03 -6.56 6.56
C CYS A 909 -29.51 -6.49 6.52
N LEU A 910 -29.00 -5.27 6.36
CA LEU A 910 -27.61 -4.90 6.58
C LEU A 910 -27.56 -4.03 7.83
N VAL A 911 -26.65 -4.33 8.74
CA VAL A 911 -26.38 -3.55 9.95
C VAL A 911 -24.91 -3.15 9.95
N GLN A 912 -24.62 -1.90 10.29
CA GLN A 912 -23.27 -1.38 10.46
C GLN A 912 -23.09 -0.83 11.87
N LEU A 913 -21.94 -1.13 12.47
CA LEU A 913 -21.44 -0.47 13.68
C LEU A 913 -20.10 0.19 13.40
N SER A 914 -19.78 1.24 14.15
CA SER A 914 -18.44 1.84 14.16
C SER A 914 -17.95 2.16 15.58
N TYR A 915 -16.64 2.11 15.78
CA TYR A 915 -15.98 2.37 17.06
C TYR A 915 -14.74 3.24 16.88
N ALA A 916 -14.42 4.02 17.92
CA ALA A 916 -13.10 4.60 18.13
C ALA A 916 -12.35 3.82 19.21
N ILE A 917 -11.03 3.75 19.07
CA ILE A 917 -10.16 3.08 20.04
C ILE A 917 -10.37 3.63 21.46
N GLY A 918 -10.47 2.74 22.45
CA GLY A 918 -10.65 3.10 23.85
C GLY A 918 -12.08 3.52 24.25
N VAL A 919 -12.99 3.70 23.30
CA VAL A 919 -14.40 4.04 23.54
C VAL A 919 -15.25 2.77 23.56
N ALA A 920 -16.03 2.57 24.62
CA ALA A 920 -16.86 1.36 24.77
C ALA A 920 -18.15 1.43 23.96
N LYS A 921 -18.82 2.59 23.93
CA LYS A 921 -20.08 2.75 23.21
C LYS A 921 -19.84 2.91 21.70
N PRO A 922 -20.67 2.30 20.83
CA PRO A 922 -20.53 2.47 19.38
C PRO A 922 -20.79 3.92 18.97
N LEU A 923 -20.00 4.45 18.05
CA LEU A 923 -20.16 5.80 17.52
C LEU A 923 -21.37 5.91 16.59
N SER A 924 -21.67 4.85 15.85
CA SER A 924 -22.83 4.80 14.96
C SER A 924 -23.46 3.41 14.91
N LEU A 925 -24.77 3.41 14.66
CA LEU A 925 -25.55 2.25 14.21
C LEU A 925 -26.28 2.67 12.93
N PHE A 926 -26.03 1.97 11.84
CA PHE A 926 -26.76 2.14 10.58
C PHE A 926 -27.46 0.84 10.20
N VAL A 927 -28.69 0.93 9.70
CA VAL A 927 -29.50 -0.22 9.28
C VAL A 927 -30.08 0.07 7.89
N GLU A 928 -29.98 -0.92 7.00
CA GLU A 928 -30.55 -0.89 5.66
C GLU A 928 -31.35 -2.18 5.42
N THR A 929 -32.59 -2.04 4.96
CA THR A 929 -33.52 -3.15 4.66
C THR A 929 -33.70 -3.39 3.17
N TYR A 930 -33.05 -2.58 2.33
CA TYR A 930 -33.17 -2.55 0.88
C TYR A 930 -34.62 -2.27 0.41
N GLY A 931 -35.44 -1.64 1.24
CA GLY A 931 -36.88 -1.43 1.00
C GLY A 931 -37.75 -2.67 1.24
N SER A 932 -37.20 -3.71 1.90
CA SER A 932 -37.86 -4.99 2.14
C SER A 932 -38.43 -5.16 3.55
N GLU A 933 -38.53 -4.07 4.31
CA GLU A 933 -39.29 -4.00 5.56
C GLU A 933 -40.74 -4.51 5.39
N LYS A 934 -41.26 -5.16 6.43
CA LYS A 934 -42.58 -5.81 6.43
C LYS A 934 -43.46 -5.24 7.53
N GLY A 935 -44.77 -5.12 7.25
CA GLY A 935 -45.75 -4.59 8.20
C GLY A 935 -45.73 -3.06 8.22
N SER A 936 -46.00 -2.47 9.38
CA SER A 936 -46.11 -1.02 9.56
C SER A 936 -44.83 -0.34 10.06
N LEU A 937 -43.75 -1.10 10.29
CA LEU A 937 -42.48 -0.56 10.75
C LEU A 937 -41.60 -0.13 9.57
N ASP A 938 -41.07 1.07 9.64
CA ASP A 938 -40.02 1.56 8.75
C ASP A 938 -38.62 1.21 9.28
N VAL A 939 -37.58 1.56 8.51
CA VAL A 939 -36.18 1.28 8.84
C VAL A 939 -35.73 1.99 10.11
N ASP A 940 -36.24 3.21 10.36
CA ASP A 940 -35.93 3.97 11.56
C ASP A 940 -36.49 3.27 12.82
N ALA A 941 -37.75 2.81 12.76
CA ALA A 941 -38.33 2.00 13.83
C ALA A 941 -37.55 0.70 14.07
N ILE A 942 -37.12 0.00 13.01
CA ILE A 942 -36.28 -1.20 13.14
C ILE A 942 -34.93 -0.87 13.80
N THR A 943 -34.33 0.27 13.46
CA THR A 943 -33.08 0.74 14.09
C THR A 943 -33.27 0.96 15.59
N LYS A 944 -34.38 1.58 15.99
CA LYS A 944 -34.74 1.80 17.40
C LYS A 944 -34.98 0.48 18.14
N VAL A 945 -35.63 -0.50 17.50
CA VAL A 945 -35.79 -1.86 18.05
C VAL A 945 -34.43 -2.50 18.35
N LEU A 946 -33.46 -2.39 17.44
CA LEU A 946 -32.11 -2.90 17.70
C LEU A 946 -31.43 -2.19 18.88
N LYS A 947 -31.60 -0.87 19.00
CA LYS A 947 -31.06 -0.10 20.13
C LYS A 947 -31.63 -0.52 21.49
N ILE A 948 -32.90 -0.92 21.54
CA ILE A 948 -33.55 -1.43 22.75
C ILE A 948 -32.96 -2.80 23.14
N GLU A 949 -32.88 -3.70 22.16
CA GLU A 949 -32.67 -5.14 22.39
C GLU A 949 -31.19 -5.54 22.49
N PHE A 950 -30.26 -4.73 21.95
CA PHE A 950 -28.83 -5.06 21.93
C PHE A 950 -27.98 -4.11 22.78
N ASP A 951 -26.90 -4.66 23.33
CA ASP A 951 -25.81 -3.90 23.97
C ASP A 951 -24.53 -4.22 23.22
N CYS A 952 -24.05 -3.24 22.45
CA CYS A 952 -22.93 -3.40 21.55
C CYS A 952 -21.62 -2.90 22.16
N ARG A 953 -21.53 -2.68 23.48
CA ARG A 953 -20.23 -2.42 24.10
C ARG A 953 -19.33 -3.67 24.00
N PRO A 954 -18.02 -3.56 23.71
CA PRO A 954 -17.14 -4.73 23.53
C PRO A 954 -17.20 -5.74 24.68
N GLY A 955 -17.27 -5.27 25.93
CA GLY A 955 -17.45 -6.10 27.11
C GLY A 955 -18.79 -6.86 27.11
N ALA A 956 -19.88 -6.17 26.79
CA ALA A 956 -21.23 -6.75 26.71
C ALA A 956 -21.34 -7.79 25.59
N ILE A 957 -20.72 -7.53 24.44
CA ILE A 957 -20.67 -8.48 23.32
C ILE A 957 -19.91 -9.74 23.74
N ALA A 958 -18.73 -9.57 24.34
CA ALA A 958 -17.90 -10.70 24.76
C ALA A 958 -18.63 -11.60 25.77
N GLN A 959 -19.42 -11.02 26.67
CA GLN A 959 -20.23 -11.77 27.62
C GLN A 959 -21.45 -12.44 26.96
N SER A 960 -22.25 -11.68 26.20
CA SER A 960 -23.51 -12.18 25.62
C SER A 960 -23.30 -13.30 24.61
N LEU A 961 -22.19 -13.27 23.85
CA LEU A 961 -21.83 -14.29 22.87
C LEU A 961 -20.82 -15.34 23.40
N ALA A 962 -20.53 -15.31 24.71
CA ALA A 962 -19.57 -16.19 25.38
C ALA A 962 -18.20 -16.26 24.68
N LEU A 963 -17.65 -15.13 24.24
CA LEU A 963 -16.48 -15.07 23.36
C LEU A 963 -15.15 -15.38 24.07
N ARG A 964 -15.10 -15.47 25.39
CA ARG A 964 -13.85 -15.80 26.12
C ARG A 964 -13.59 -17.31 26.24
N GLU A 965 -14.22 -18.11 25.38
CA GLU A 965 -14.07 -19.56 25.31
C GLU A 965 -13.20 -19.96 24.11
N PRO A 966 -12.38 -21.03 24.19
CA PRO A 966 -11.51 -21.49 23.10
C PRO A 966 -12.32 -22.26 22.04
N LYS A 967 -12.76 -21.57 20.98
CA LYS A 967 -13.68 -22.10 19.96
C LYS A 967 -13.43 -21.59 18.54
N TYR A 968 -12.36 -20.83 18.32
CA TYR A 968 -12.15 -20.01 17.15
C TYR A 968 -11.55 -20.77 15.97
N GLN A 969 -10.73 -21.80 16.19
CA GLN A 969 -10.16 -22.59 15.10
C GLN A 969 -11.27 -23.19 14.22
N GLU A 970 -12.39 -23.60 14.83
CA GLU A 970 -13.56 -24.13 14.12
C GLU A 970 -14.16 -23.08 13.17
N THR A 971 -13.97 -21.79 13.42
CA THR A 971 -14.50 -20.66 12.63
C THR A 971 -13.61 -20.30 11.43
N ALA A 972 -12.31 -20.58 11.52
CA ALA A 972 -11.28 -20.09 10.59
C ALA A 972 -11.41 -20.63 9.15
N ALA A 973 -12.21 -21.66 8.93
CA ALA A 973 -12.57 -22.16 7.60
C ALA A 973 -14.09 -22.39 7.47
N TYR A 974 -14.56 -22.29 6.23
CA TYR A 974 -15.97 -22.48 5.85
C TYR A 974 -16.94 -21.46 6.45
N CYS A 975 -16.54 -20.18 6.44
CA CYS A 975 -17.30 -19.02 6.89
C CYS A 975 -17.58 -19.00 8.41
N HIS A 976 -17.59 -17.79 8.97
CA HIS A 976 -17.92 -17.56 10.37
C HIS A 976 -19.44 -17.58 10.62
N PHE A 977 -20.23 -17.40 9.56
CA PHE A 977 -21.68 -17.19 9.61
C PHE A 977 -22.45 -18.30 8.91
N GLY A 978 -23.76 -18.38 9.19
CA GLY A 978 -24.65 -19.39 8.60
C GLY A 978 -24.46 -20.81 9.14
N ARG A 979 -23.78 -20.95 10.28
CA ARG A 979 -23.51 -22.24 10.92
C ARG A 979 -24.44 -22.45 12.10
N GLU A 980 -24.87 -23.69 12.30
CA GLU A 980 -25.80 -23.99 13.38
C GLU A 980 -25.14 -23.76 14.75
N PRO A 981 -25.78 -22.96 15.63
CA PRO A 981 -25.29 -22.75 16.98
C PRO A 981 -25.40 -24.06 17.77
N CYS A 982 -24.33 -24.43 18.48
CA CYS A 982 -24.29 -25.67 19.25
C CYS A 982 -23.42 -25.55 20.49
N THR A 983 -23.66 -26.41 21.49
CA THR A 983 -22.80 -26.51 22.68
C THR A 983 -22.06 -27.84 22.67
N LYS A 984 -20.72 -27.80 22.66
CA LYS A 984 -19.86 -29.00 22.71
C LYS A 984 -18.96 -28.90 23.93
N GLY A 985 -18.99 -29.88 24.83
CA GLY A 985 -18.14 -29.89 26.02
C GLY A 985 -18.34 -28.68 26.95
N GLY A 986 -19.54 -28.09 26.98
CA GLY A 986 -19.84 -26.88 27.75
C GLY A 986 -19.48 -25.56 27.07
N ILE A 987 -18.82 -25.59 25.90
CA ILE A 987 -18.44 -24.40 25.11
C ILE A 987 -19.51 -24.11 24.07
N LYS A 988 -19.90 -22.85 23.92
CA LYS A 988 -20.96 -22.40 22.99
C LYS A 988 -20.38 -21.96 21.66
N PHE A 989 -20.57 -22.73 20.61
CA PHE A 989 -20.11 -22.41 19.26
C PHE A 989 -21.16 -21.61 18.49
N PHE A 990 -20.70 -20.62 17.70
CA PHE A 990 -21.53 -19.79 16.82
C PHE A 990 -22.71 -19.10 17.52
N GLU A 991 -22.55 -18.64 18.76
CA GLU A 991 -23.64 -18.02 19.54
C GLU A 991 -24.26 -16.79 18.83
N TRP A 992 -23.50 -16.10 17.98
CA TRP A 992 -24.01 -15.01 17.14
C TRP A 992 -25.03 -15.45 16.08
N GLU A 993 -25.12 -16.75 15.80
CA GLU A 993 -26.14 -17.34 14.92
C GLU A 993 -27.45 -17.64 15.67
N ASN A 994 -27.54 -17.48 17.00
CA ASN A 994 -28.80 -17.51 17.74
C ASN A 994 -29.50 -16.14 17.62
N PRO A 995 -30.57 -16.00 16.81
CA PRO A 995 -31.28 -14.73 16.70
C PRO A 995 -32.07 -14.42 17.98
N LYS A 996 -32.17 -13.15 18.33
CA LYS A 996 -33.15 -12.67 19.31
C LYS A 996 -34.53 -12.64 18.67
N ASP A 997 -35.55 -13.02 19.43
CA ASP A 997 -36.93 -12.95 18.98
C ASP A 997 -37.44 -11.50 19.04
N LEU A 998 -37.58 -10.89 17.86
CA LEU A 998 -38.11 -9.54 17.67
C LEU A 998 -39.56 -9.58 17.17
N SER A 999 -40.21 -10.75 17.14
CA SER A 999 -41.55 -10.91 16.56
C SER A 999 -42.62 -10.06 17.27
N LYS A 1000 -42.44 -9.77 18.56
CA LYS A 1000 -43.30 -8.86 19.34
C LYS A 1000 -43.44 -7.47 18.71
N TYR A 1001 -42.42 -7.00 17.97
CA TYR A 1001 -42.43 -5.69 17.33
C TYR A 1001 -43.23 -5.65 16.03
N LYS A 1002 -43.52 -6.80 15.39
CA LYS A 1002 -44.31 -6.85 14.14
C LYS A 1002 -45.68 -6.20 14.26
N ALA A 1003 -46.30 -6.31 15.43
CA ALA A 1003 -47.63 -5.78 15.70
C ALA A 1003 -47.60 -4.34 16.24
N MET A 1004 -46.42 -3.76 16.46
CA MET A 1004 -46.27 -2.41 16.98
C MET A 1004 -46.27 -1.38 15.85
N SER A 1005 -46.81 -0.19 16.13
CA SER A 1005 -46.62 1.00 15.28
C SER A 1005 -45.29 1.69 15.62
N THR A 1006 -44.80 2.54 14.71
CA THR A 1006 -43.60 3.36 14.93
C THR A 1006 -43.69 4.17 16.23
N GLN A 1007 -44.86 4.75 16.56
CA GLN A 1007 -45.06 5.51 17.79
C GLN A 1007 -44.94 4.64 19.05
N GLN A 1008 -45.38 3.38 18.99
CA GLN A 1008 -45.24 2.46 20.12
C GLN A 1008 -43.78 2.05 20.32
N VAL A 1009 -43.00 1.92 19.24
CA VAL A 1009 -41.55 1.70 19.32
C VAL A 1009 -40.84 2.91 19.92
N ASP A 1010 -41.23 4.13 19.54
CA ASP A 1010 -40.67 5.36 20.12
C ASP A 1010 -40.94 5.45 21.63
N ALA A 1011 -42.15 5.12 22.07
CA ALA A 1011 -42.49 5.05 23.49
C ALA A 1011 -41.66 3.99 24.22
N ALA A 1012 -41.46 2.81 23.61
CA ALA A 1012 -40.63 1.75 24.17
C ALA A 1012 -39.15 2.15 24.29
N LEU A 1013 -38.61 2.87 23.29
CA LEU A 1013 -37.24 3.38 23.31
C LEU A 1013 -37.06 4.39 24.44
N LYS A 1014 -37.99 5.36 24.58
CA LYS A 1014 -37.96 6.36 25.67
C LYS A 1014 -38.03 5.73 27.07
N GLY A 1015 -38.73 4.61 27.20
CA GLY A 1015 -38.81 3.84 28.45
C GLY A 1015 -37.62 2.91 28.70
N SER A 1016 -36.67 2.80 27.75
CA SER A 1016 -35.53 1.89 27.84
C SER A 1016 -34.27 2.59 28.36
N THR A 1017 -33.26 1.80 28.75
CA THR A 1017 -31.95 2.31 29.17
C THR A 1017 -30.96 2.46 28.01
N TYR A 1018 -31.43 2.67 26.78
CA TYR A 1018 -30.57 2.65 25.58
C TYR A 1018 -29.41 3.67 25.64
N LEU A 1019 -29.62 4.86 26.22
CA LEU A 1019 -28.56 5.88 26.39
C LEU A 1019 -27.37 5.41 27.26
N THR A 1020 -27.54 4.35 28.06
CA THR A 1020 -26.42 3.74 28.79
C THR A 1020 -25.52 2.89 27.89
N LYS A 1021 -26.01 2.48 26.71
CA LYS A 1021 -25.37 1.56 25.77
C LYS A 1021 -24.90 2.26 24.49
N TRP A 1022 -25.58 3.33 24.10
CA TRP A 1022 -25.37 4.08 22.86
C TRP A 1022 -24.88 5.50 23.12
N VAL A 1023 -24.21 6.11 22.15
CA VAL A 1023 -23.66 7.49 22.21
C VAL A 1023 -24.74 8.57 21.96
N ASP A 1024 -25.95 8.16 21.56
CA ASP A 1024 -27.11 9.00 21.20
C ASP A 1024 -27.41 10.21 22.11
#